data_AF-A0AA39IU75-F1
#
_entry.id   AF-A0AA39IU75-F1
#
_cell.length_a   1.000
_cell.length_b   1.000
_cell.length_c   1.000
_cell.angle_alpha   90.00
_cell.angle_beta   90.00
_cell.angle_gamma   90.00
#
_symmetry.space_group_name_H-M   'P 1'
#
loop_
_entity.id
_entity.type
_entity.pdbx_description
1 polymer ?
#
loop_
_entity_poly.entity_id
_entity_poly.type
_entity_poly.pdbx_seq_one_letter_code
_entity_poly.pdbx_strand_id
1 'polypeptide(L)'
;MSQRHRKAKNKHLENFHFVLVPPAVTAHGHIKVSDRPKPSLTARQLAADIWGSINQLKLTNEQKIQYRTITEQGKIEEHIFSVCGDAEEVLESQSAAASLMGVHGLDLRSREAPENRWNTRHSRKITSETVKAIYQCDCAYDHISAGSKKRLTPAPYTGCLAFAEITYSIDTERIIRIRGYFDHNAACREALLTCIPPFPIHPDVFKLALAQMAGSVSLNEIQKKNRLMIRSLGYPGMQENPHEWRWRYMLEKGDYRSLYRQFSRMQGIRTANQPHVNIHAWLDPTSSHYNAVLGAAVFHYLPRASKGERLEVCIATADMKAAAWRYGHKSQILMDGTFGLCDRKLLLFILMGIDEDHHGVPLAFLFFSAPSGNKHTAAGYDTSILIRLIRKWKESLESFQRTPEEFAPLVATTDTDLKERAALVEIFPFIILLICRVHLRRSWKNHRAKVLKGKASGLEEMRKRMKALEDRIVQTLTLEAAEALILEETQAVQRRINIAILFLCLSSSSALHEPNPTVYTIVISFNHTASCTCADFAFRGGACKHMRAALVYLDRVRRLGHPIPPTPLPDSEAAARCHIYQLSLNNPAPELPTTRSGHILEALLGDGEGIAILDRKKIIDTTGEEEDEELESDESSESEWNESDDDDLDTLRSISKSGVSEQAASRVFHAVGVSVSKLVQQMEYLSMVPMTPETITLASAAHTDLVKVTQQLADRICEGSRTTMAKLNAKRPSTPCSHGSEVLSTANIIASSPEKRQKRKDSYATD
;
A
#
# COMPACT_ATOMS: atom_id res chain seq x y z
N MET A 1 -47.98 55.09 -10.67
CA MET A 1 -48.28 55.07 -9.22
C MET A 1 -46.97 54.79 -8.49
N SER A 2 -46.21 55.86 -8.21
CA SER A 2 -45.95 56.47 -6.89
C SER A 2 -44.53 56.07 -6.43
N GLN A 3 -43.50 56.92 -6.55
CA GLN A 3 -43.13 58.01 -5.62
C GLN A 3 -43.10 57.52 -4.15
N ARG A 4 -42.08 57.75 -3.31
CA ARG A 4 -41.13 58.88 -3.18
C ARG A 4 -40.13 58.59 -2.02
N HIS A 5 -38.91 59.13 -2.16
CA HIS A 5 -38.09 59.84 -1.14
C HIS A 5 -37.57 59.15 0.15
N ARG A 6 -36.51 59.59 0.84
CA ARG A 6 -35.27 60.42 0.65
C ARG A 6 -34.76 60.71 2.09
N LYS A 7 -33.45 60.60 2.37
CA LYS A 7 -32.57 61.35 3.33
C LYS A 7 -31.46 60.40 3.82
N ALA A 8 -30.16 60.56 3.53
CA ALA A 8 -29.20 61.68 3.50
C ALA A 8 -28.61 62.08 4.86
N LYS A 9 -27.27 61.91 4.99
CA LYS A 9 -26.22 62.75 5.62
C LYS A 9 -24.85 62.06 5.35
N ASN A 10 -24.01 62.45 4.39
CA ASN A 10 -23.01 63.56 4.35
C ASN A 10 -22.15 63.65 5.63
N LYS A 11 -20.81 63.57 5.60
CA LYS A 11 -19.80 64.43 4.91
C LYS A 11 -18.42 63.71 4.83
N HIS A 12 -17.74 63.71 3.67
CA HIS A 12 -16.51 64.48 3.27
C HIS A 12 -15.21 64.11 4.01
N LEU A 13 -13.98 64.10 3.47
CA LEU A 13 -13.25 64.36 2.20
C LEU A 13 -11.81 63.83 2.53
N GLU A 14 -10.97 63.28 1.65
CA GLU A 14 -10.17 63.92 0.59
C GLU A 14 -9.14 62.85 0.12
N ASN A 15 -9.06 62.49 -1.17
CA ASN A 15 -8.01 62.87 -2.15
C ASN A 15 -6.65 62.10 -2.00
N PHE A 16 -5.94 61.56 -3.01
CA PHE A 16 -5.95 61.64 -4.49
C PHE A 16 -5.28 60.38 -5.12
N HIS A 17 -5.55 60.18 -6.41
CA HIS A 17 -5.08 59.13 -7.32
C HIS A 17 -3.65 59.35 -7.91
N PHE A 18 -3.09 58.23 -8.39
CA PHE A 18 -2.00 57.98 -9.35
C PHE A 18 -1.72 59.04 -10.45
N VAL A 19 -0.47 59.06 -10.99
CA VAL A 19 -0.12 58.89 -12.43
C VAL A 19 1.42 58.76 -12.65
N LEU A 20 1.76 58.12 -13.78
CA LEU A 20 3.00 57.54 -14.35
C LEU A 20 4.16 58.48 -14.81
N VAL A 21 5.44 58.02 -14.61
CA VAL A 21 6.56 57.74 -15.58
C VAL A 21 7.08 58.86 -16.54
N PRO A 22 8.31 58.90 -17.18
CA PRO A 22 9.67 58.27 -17.05
C PRO A 22 10.84 59.35 -17.02
N PRO A 23 12.02 59.20 -17.71
CA PRO A 23 13.30 58.69 -17.22
C PRO A 23 14.47 59.73 -17.25
N ALA A 24 15.64 59.40 -16.68
CA ALA A 24 17.01 59.66 -17.23
C ALA A 24 18.11 59.87 -16.15
N VAL A 25 19.18 59.06 -16.31
CA VAL A 25 20.60 59.45 -16.37
C VAL A 25 21.36 59.86 -15.07
N THR A 26 22.29 58.96 -14.71
CA THR A 26 23.62 59.09 -14.06
C THR A 26 23.80 59.88 -12.76
N ALA A 27 24.25 59.18 -11.72
CA ALA A 27 25.44 59.57 -10.95
C ALA A 27 25.94 58.38 -10.10
N HIS A 28 27.27 58.22 -10.04
CA HIS A 28 27.96 57.31 -9.14
C HIS A 28 27.54 57.51 -7.69
N GLY A 29 27.20 56.41 -7.00
CA GLY A 29 26.94 56.41 -5.57
C GLY A 29 27.03 55.00 -5.02
N HIS A 30 28.00 54.80 -4.12
CA HIS A 30 28.23 53.58 -3.35
C HIS A 30 26.92 52.88 -2.95
N ILE A 31 26.80 51.60 -3.31
CA ILE A 31 25.81 50.70 -2.74
C ILE A 31 26.09 50.63 -1.23
N LYS A 32 25.21 51.25 -0.43
CA LYS A 32 25.11 50.95 1.00
C LYS A 32 24.77 49.47 1.14
N VAL A 33 25.73 48.72 1.70
CA VAL A 33 25.50 47.38 2.24
C VAL A 33 24.32 47.48 3.21
N SER A 34 23.21 46.85 2.85
CA SER A 34 22.02 46.75 3.69
C SER A 34 22.38 46.05 5.00
N ASP A 35 22.01 46.66 6.13
CA ASP A 35 21.98 46.04 7.46
C ASP A 35 21.03 44.83 7.44
N ARG A 36 21.55 43.66 7.05
CA ARG A 36 20.93 42.39 7.42
C ARG A 36 21.28 42.11 8.89
N PRO A 37 20.32 41.67 9.73
CA PRO A 37 20.62 41.30 11.10
C PRO A 37 21.73 40.24 11.10
N LYS A 38 22.79 40.48 11.87
CA LYS A 38 23.94 39.58 11.97
C LYS A 38 23.45 38.20 12.47
N PRO A 39 23.99 37.08 11.96
CA PRO A 39 23.58 35.74 12.36
C PRO A 39 24.04 35.44 13.81
N SER A 40 23.33 35.97 14.80
CA SER A 40 23.59 35.73 16.23
C SER A 40 22.44 34.93 16.85
N LEU A 41 22.75 34.09 17.84
CA LEU A 41 21.72 33.41 18.62
C LEU A 41 20.92 34.44 19.45
N THR A 42 19.60 34.33 19.42
CA THR A 42 18.71 35.08 20.30
C THR A 42 18.92 34.67 21.76
N ALA A 43 18.62 35.55 22.71
CA ALA A 43 18.69 35.24 24.15
C ALA A 43 17.89 33.97 24.52
N ARG A 44 16.77 33.72 23.84
CA ARG A 44 15.97 32.50 24.00
C ARG A 44 16.70 31.24 23.52
N GLN A 45 17.48 31.33 22.45
CA GLN A 45 18.26 30.20 21.92
C GLN A 45 19.48 29.92 22.79
N LEU A 46 20.09 30.95 23.37
CA LEU A 46 21.15 30.82 24.37
C LEU A 46 20.63 30.15 25.64
N ALA A 47 19.46 30.59 26.13
CA ALA A 47 18.80 30.00 27.30
C ALA A 47 18.11 28.65 27.05
N ALA A 48 18.20 28.09 25.83
CA ALA A 48 17.52 26.85 25.50
C ALA A 48 18.21 25.65 26.17
N ASP A 49 17.44 24.90 26.96
CA ASP A 49 17.91 23.69 27.64
C ASP A 49 18.47 22.64 26.66
N ILE A 50 19.55 21.97 27.08
CA ILE A 50 20.20 20.86 26.35
C ILE A 50 19.31 19.62 26.28
N TRP A 51 18.36 19.46 27.22
CA TRP A 51 17.47 18.29 27.25
C TRP A 51 16.64 18.13 25.97
N GLY A 52 16.28 19.24 25.32
CA GLY A 52 15.62 19.22 24.01
C GLY A 52 16.44 18.54 22.91
N SER A 53 17.77 18.62 23.01
CA SER A 53 18.71 17.97 22.09
C SER A 53 19.00 16.52 22.50
N ILE A 54 19.12 16.23 23.80
CA ILE A 54 19.29 14.87 24.33
C ILE A 54 18.10 13.98 23.95
N ASN A 55 16.87 14.51 23.99
CA ASN A 55 15.67 13.76 23.57
C ASN A 55 15.65 13.39 22.07
N GLN A 56 16.52 13.99 21.26
CA GLN A 56 16.66 13.66 19.84
C GLN A 56 17.70 12.56 19.60
N LEU A 57 18.45 12.17 20.62
CA LEU A 57 19.36 11.04 20.58
C LEU A 57 18.60 9.72 20.70
N LYS A 58 19.19 8.65 20.15
CA LYS A 58 18.67 7.28 20.29
C LYS A 58 19.32 6.65 21.53
N LEU A 59 18.60 6.69 22.65
CA LEU A 59 19.11 6.33 23.97
C LEU A 59 18.31 5.20 24.60
N THR A 60 19.02 4.28 25.25
CA THR A 60 18.42 3.32 26.19
C THR A 60 17.92 4.04 27.44
N ASN A 61 17.06 3.38 28.23
CA ASN A 61 16.58 3.96 29.50
C ASN A 61 17.74 4.20 30.48
N GLU A 62 18.75 3.33 30.47
CA GLU A 62 19.96 3.47 31.27
C GLU A 62 20.75 4.73 30.88
N GLN A 63 21.00 4.92 29.57
CA GLN A 63 21.67 6.12 29.08
C GLN A 63 20.90 7.39 29.43
N LYS A 64 19.56 7.39 29.35
CA LYS A 64 18.73 8.55 29.74
C LYS A 64 18.93 8.92 31.21
N ILE A 65 19.04 7.94 32.10
CA ILE A 65 19.32 8.19 33.53
C ILE A 65 20.72 8.79 33.67
N GLN A 66 21.72 8.21 33.01
CA GLN A 66 23.10 8.71 33.05
C GLN A 66 23.23 10.13 32.51
N TYR A 67 22.50 10.50 31.45
CA TYR A 67 22.47 11.88 30.95
C TYR A 67 21.88 12.87 31.95
N ARG A 68 20.87 12.48 32.74
CA ARG A 68 20.36 13.35 33.82
C ARG A 68 21.46 13.60 34.84
N THR A 69 22.15 12.55 35.27
CA THR A 69 23.26 12.65 36.21
C THR A 69 24.40 13.54 35.68
N ILE A 70 24.79 13.39 34.41
CA ILE A 70 25.82 14.25 33.77
C ILE A 70 25.38 15.72 33.73
N THR A 71 24.11 15.96 33.40
CA THR A 71 23.55 17.31 33.33
C THR A 71 23.49 17.95 34.72
N GLU A 72 23.03 17.20 35.74
CA GLU A 72 22.99 17.64 37.14
C GLU A 72 24.40 17.89 37.72
N GLN A 73 25.40 17.14 37.26
CA GLN A 73 26.80 17.32 37.63
C GLN A 73 27.49 18.49 36.88
N GLY A 74 26.80 19.16 35.96
CA GLY A 74 27.38 20.28 35.20
C GLY A 74 28.52 19.86 34.26
N LYS A 75 28.54 18.61 33.80
CA LYS A 75 29.58 18.06 32.93
C LYS A 75 29.38 18.33 31.43
N ILE A 76 28.31 19.04 31.08
CA ILE A 76 28.08 19.46 29.70
C ILE A 76 28.93 20.69 29.42
N GLU A 77 29.81 20.59 28.43
CA GLU A 77 30.62 21.70 27.95
C GLU A 77 29.79 22.55 26.98
N GLU A 78 29.91 23.87 27.05
CA GLU A 78 29.27 24.82 26.13
C GLU A 78 30.25 25.93 25.75
N HIS A 79 30.43 26.11 24.44
CA HIS A 79 31.31 27.09 23.83
C HIS A 79 30.53 27.91 22.80
N ILE A 80 30.61 29.23 22.92
CA ILE A 80 29.99 30.19 22.01
C ILE A 80 31.10 30.93 21.27
N PHE A 81 30.92 31.06 19.96
CA PHE A 81 31.93 31.65 19.08
C PHE A 81 31.38 32.89 18.38
N SER A 82 32.26 33.87 18.21
CA SER A 82 31.93 35.09 17.49
C SER A 82 31.90 34.82 15.99
N VAL A 83 30.83 35.26 15.33
CA VAL A 83 30.65 35.15 13.87
C VAL A 83 30.59 36.50 13.17
N CYS A 84 30.56 37.58 13.97
CA CYS A 84 30.47 38.96 13.52
C CYS A 84 31.18 39.88 14.51
N GLY A 85 31.96 40.84 14.01
CA GLY A 85 32.82 41.68 14.84
C GLY A 85 34.07 42.08 14.04
N ASP A 86 35.12 42.45 14.74
CA ASP A 86 36.41 42.71 14.13
C ASP A 86 36.95 41.45 13.45
N ALA A 87 37.54 41.61 12.25
CA ALA A 87 37.93 40.47 11.42
C ALA A 87 38.94 39.54 12.12
N GLU A 88 39.81 40.11 12.95
CA GLU A 88 40.82 39.39 13.74
C GLU A 88 40.16 38.57 14.87
N GLU A 89 39.23 39.16 15.61
CA GLU A 89 38.47 38.47 16.67
C GLU A 89 37.64 37.30 16.12
N VAL A 90 36.97 37.52 14.99
CA VAL A 90 36.20 36.46 14.32
C VAL A 90 37.12 35.35 13.83
N LEU A 91 38.29 35.69 13.28
CA LEU A 91 39.26 34.69 12.82
C LEU A 91 39.80 33.85 13.98
N GLU A 92 40.17 34.48 15.10
CA GLU A 92 40.63 33.79 16.30
C GLU A 92 39.54 32.88 16.88
N SER A 93 38.32 33.41 17.01
CA SER A 93 37.18 32.64 17.54
C SER A 93 36.83 31.44 16.67
N GLN A 94 36.83 31.59 15.34
CA GLN A 94 36.58 30.47 14.42
C GLN A 94 37.76 29.49 14.37
N SER A 95 38.99 29.94 14.58
CA SER A 95 40.16 29.06 14.71
C SER A 95 40.09 28.21 15.99
N ALA A 96 39.62 28.79 17.09
CA ALA A 96 39.33 28.05 18.32
C ALA A 96 38.20 27.03 18.13
N ALA A 97 37.12 27.40 17.42
CA ALA A 97 36.04 26.48 17.08
C ALA A 97 36.53 25.31 16.23
N ALA A 98 37.34 25.58 15.20
CA ALA A 98 37.92 24.56 14.34
C ALA A 98 38.87 23.63 15.13
N SER A 99 39.66 24.18 16.06
CA SER A 99 40.55 23.41 16.92
C SER A 99 39.76 22.48 17.84
N LEU A 100 38.70 22.98 18.49
CA LEU A 100 37.82 22.17 19.32
C LEU A 100 37.16 21.03 18.52
N MET A 101 36.68 21.35 17.32
CA MET A 101 36.13 20.35 16.40
C MET A 101 37.15 19.29 16.02
N GLY A 102 38.40 19.68 15.75
CA GLY A 102 39.49 18.77 15.42
C GLY A 102 39.86 17.84 16.58
N VAL A 103 39.98 18.37 17.80
CA VAL A 103 40.32 17.59 19.01
C VAL A 103 39.30 16.47 19.26
N HIS A 104 38.03 16.72 18.98
CA HIS A 104 36.97 15.73 19.16
C HIS A 104 36.61 14.96 17.89
N GLY A 105 37.32 15.16 16.77
CA GLY A 105 37.04 14.48 15.49
C GLY A 105 35.68 14.84 14.87
N LEU A 106 35.14 16.02 15.19
CA LEU A 106 33.87 16.54 14.67
C LEU A 106 34.05 17.42 13.42
N ASP A 107 35.29 17.79 13.07
CA ASP A 107 35.58 18.53 11.84
C ASP A 107 35.24 17.71 10.59
N LEU A 108 35.08 18.38 9.45
CA LEU A 108 34.64 17.75 8.21
C LEU A 108 35.58 16.63 7.74
N ARG A 109 36.90 16.80 7.86
CA ARG A 109 37.87 15.80 7.37
C ARG A 109 37.86 14.57 8.25
N SER A 110 37.89 14.76 9.57
CA SER A 110 37.76 13.64 10.51
C SER A 110 36.44 12.93 10.29
N ARG A 111 35.35 13.66 10.00
CA ARG A 111 34.03 13.06 9.80
C ARG A 111 33.90 12.18 8.56
N GLU A 112 34.69 12.44 7.53
CA GLU A 112 34.76 11.63 6.31
C GLU A 112 35.65 10.39 6.48
N ALA A 113 36.43 10.32 7.57
CA ALA A 113 37.29 9.17 7.84
C ALA A 113 36.45 7.93 8.19
N PRO A 114 36.74 6.74 7.62
CA PRO A 114 36.03 5.49 7.92
C PRO A 114 35.99 5.13 9.41
N GLU A 115 37.03 5.51 10.15
CA GLU A 115 37.18 5.27 11.59
C GLU A 115 36.37 6.23 12.46
N ASN A 116 35.80 7.30 11.89
CA ASN A 116 35.03 8.25 12.66
C ASN A 116 33.71 7.65 13.16
N ARG A 117 33.39 7.96 14.41
CA ARG A 117 32.26 7.39 15.15
C ARG A 117 31.12 8.38 15.32
N TRP A 118 31.26 9.61 14.84
CA TRP A 118 30.23 10.61 14.96
C TRP A 118 29.18 10.47 13.86
N ASN A 119 27.94 10.24 14.28
CA ASN A 119 26.81 10.11 13.38
C ASN A 119 25.78 11.21 13.63
N THR A 120 25.23 11.78 12.56
CA THR A 120 24.23 12.85 12.66
C THR A 120 22.87 12.25 13.00
N ARG A 121 22.33 12.58 14.17
CA ARG A 121 21.01 12.10 14.63
C ARG A 121 19.88 13.04 14.28
N HIS A 122 20.15 14.34 14.33
CA HIS A 122 19.17 15.34 13.99
C HIS A 122 19.84 16.54 13.35
N SER A 123 19.17 17.15 12.37
CA SER A 123 19.56 18.44 11.83
C SER A 123 18.29 19.23 11.52
N ARG A 124 18.24 20.48 11.98
CA ARG A 124 17.07 21.34 11.79
C ARG A 124 17.52 22.78 11.60
N LYS A 125 16.91 23.44 10.61
CA LYS A 125 16.98 24.90 10.47
C LYS A 125 16.26 25.55 11.64
N ILE A 126 16.99 26.37 12.41
CA ILE A 126 16.41 27.13 13.52
C ILE A 126 15.86 28.46 13.00
N THR A 127 16.62 29.12 12.13
CA THR A 127 16.20 30.32 11.39
C THR A 127 16.42 30.11 9.89
N SER A 128 16.11 31.12 9.07
CA SER A 128 16.47 31.12 7.64
C SER A 128 17.97 31.03 7.40
N GLU A 129 18.79 31.42 8.39
CA GLU A 129 20.24 31.61 8.28
C GLU A 129 21.06 30.64 9.14
N THR A 130 20.43 29.86 10.02
CA THR A 130 21.15 29.00 10.99
C THR A 130 20.59 27.58 11.02
N VAL A 131 21.51 26.63 11.13
CA VAL A 131 21.21 25.19 11.29
C VAL A 131 21.80 24.71 12.60
N LYS A 132 21.02 23.88 13.31
CA LYS A 132 21.50 23.07 14.42
C LYS A 132 21.59 21.62 14.00
N ALA A 133 22.76 21.02 14.19
CA ALA A 133 23.03 19.61 13.99
C ALA A 133 23.40 18.95 15.33
N ILE A 134 22.91 17.73 15.53
CA ILE A 134 23.19 16.91 16.71
C ILE A 134 23.88 15.63 16.26
N TYR A 135 25.02 15.38 16.88
CA TYR A 135 25.90 14.25 16.65
C TYR A 135 25.88 13.33 17.87
N GLN A 136 25.93 12.03 17.61
CA GLN A 136 26.01 10.99 18.63
C GLN A 136 27.12 10.02 18.23
N CYS A 137 27.90 9.56 19.19
CA CYS A 137 28.84 8.46 18.95
C CYS A 137 28.07 7.18 18.54
N ASP A 138 28.54 6.45 17.54
CA ASP A 138 27.93 5.21 17.08
C ASP A 138 28.00 4.09 18.12
N CYS A 139 28.98 4.11 19.02
CA CYS A 139 29.04 3.20 20.17
C CYS A 139 27.92 3.46 21.19
N ALA A 140 27.26 4.62 21.13
CA ALA A 140 26.10 4.93 21.97
C ALA A 140 24.79 4.36 21.40
N TYR A 141 24.77 3.91 20.15
CA TYR A 141 23.55 3.45 19.49
C TYR A 141 23.29 1.97 19.77
N ASP A 142 22.20 1.69 20.48
CA ASP A 142 21.66 0.34 20.60
C ASP A 142 20.50 0.14 19.61
N HIS A 143 20.76 -0.69 18.60
CA HIS A 143 19.77 -1.08 17.61
C HIS A 143 18.55 -1.82 18.20
N ILE A 144 18.72 -2.61 19.27
CA ILE A 144 17.62 -3.37 19.89
C ILE A 144 16.65 -2.40 20.55
N SER A 145 17.17 -1.49 21.39
CA SER A 145 16.37 -0.43 22.00
C SER A 145 15.74 0.54 20.98
N ALA A 146 16.28 0.60 19.76
CA ALA A 146 15.72 1.39 18.66
C ALA A 146 14.67 0.64 17.82
N GLY A 147 14.34 -0.62 18.16
CA GLY A 147 13.38 -1.45 17.43
C GLY A 147 13.93 -2.09 16.15
N SER A 148 15.24 -2.04 15.93
CA SER A 148 15.85 -2.60 14.72
C SER A 148 16.44 -3.98 14.96
N LYS A 149 16.08 -4.95 14.11
CA LYS A 149 16.61 -6.32 14.11
C LYS A 149 18.09 -6.39 13.69
N LYS A 150 18.61 -5.35 13.02
CA LYS A 150 19.98 -5.31 12.47
C LYS A 150 20.71 -4.05 12.90
N ARG A 151 21.99 -4.21 13.21
CA ARG A 151 22.85 -3.08 13.59
C ARG A 151 23.39 -2.39 12.33
N LEU A 152 23.05 -1.12 12.17
CA LEU A 152 23.46 -0.32 11.01
C LEU A 152 24.75 0.48 11.25
N THR A 153 25.27 0.47 12.47
CA THR A 153 26.46 1.23 12.86
C THR A 153 27.70 0.33 12.93
N PRO A 154 28.85 0.76 12.37
CA PRO A 154 30.09 -0.03 12.33
C PRO A 154 30.68 -0.41 13.69
N ALA A 155 30.55 0.46 14.69
CA ALA A 155 31.22 0.31 15.99
C ALA A 155 30.26 -0.24 17.07
N PRO A 156 30.62 -1.29 17.85
CA PRO A 156 29.74 -2.02 18.77
C PRO A 156 29.10 -1.14 19.84
N TYR A 157 27.99 -1.58 20.42
CA TYR A 157 27.31 -0.82 21.47
C TYR A 157 28.11 -0.96 22.77
N THR A 158 28.56 0.17 23.32
CA THR A 158 29.31 0.23 24.58
C THR A 158 28.63 1.10 25.63
N GLY A 159 27.41 1.60 25.35
CA GLY A 159 26.73 2.57 26.22
C GLY A 159 27.42 3.93 26.27
N CYS A 160 28.19 4.30 25.24
CA CYS A 160 28.85 5.60 25.19
C CYS A 160 27.84 6.76 25.36
N LEU A 161 28.26 7.85 26.02
CA LEU A 161 27.43 9.04 26.27
C LEU A 161 27.91 10.26 25.48
N ALA A 162 28.89 10.07 24.58
CA ALA A 162 29.43 11.18 23.81
C ALA A 162 28.40 11.68 22.78
N PHE A 163 28.06 12.97 22.86
CA PHE A 163 27.17 13.67 21.94
C PHE A 163 27.61 15.14 21.78
N ALA A 164 27.31 15.72 20.63
CA ALA A 164 27.60 17.12 20.35
C ALA A 164 26.41 17.80 19.65
N GLU A 165 26.06 18.99 20.10
CA GLU A 165 25.15 19.91 19.42
C GLU A 165 25.98 21.05 18.83
N ILE A 166 25.90 21.23 17.51
CA ILE A 166 26.61 22.27 16.78
C ILE A 166 25.59 23.16 16.09
N THR A 167 25.71 24.47 16.31
CA THR A 167 24.94 25.48 15.58
C THR A 167 25.86 26.31 14.72
N TYR A 168 25.53 26.45 13.43
CA TYR A 168 26.35 27.18 12.46
C TYR A 168 25.48 27.98 11.47
N SER A 169 26.09 28.97 10.83
CA SER A 169 25.48 29.79 9.80
C SER A 169 25.44 29.04 8.46
N ILE A 170 24.29 29.05 7.77
CA ILE A 170 24.12 28.34 6.49
C ILE A 170 24.99 28.96 5.40
N ASP A 171 25.06 30.28 5.34
CA ASP A 171 25.71 30.99 4.22
C ASP A 171 27.23 31.05 4.36
N THR A 172 27.72 31.13 5.60
CA THR A 172 29.17 31.30 5.88
C THR A 172 29.83 30.05 6.44
N GLU A 173 29.04 29.03 6.79
CA GLU A 173 29.47 27.81 7.50
C GLU A 173 30.21 28.06 8.82
N ARG A 174 30.21 29.31 9.32
CA ARG A 174 30.84 29.68 10.60
C ARG A 174 30.10 29.06 11.77
N ILE A 175 30.87 28.52 12.71
CA ILE A 175 30.35 27.92 13.93
C ILE A 175 29.94 29.02 14.90
N ILE A 176 28.72 28.95 15.40
CA ILE A 176 28.17 29.91 16.35
C ILE A 176 28.21 29.32 17.77
N ARG A 177 27.94 28.02 17.90
CA ARG A 177 27.90 27.34 19.20
C ARG A 177 28.23 25.86 19.08
N ILE A 178 29.01 25.35 20.02
CA ILE A 178 29.28 23.93 20.24
C ILE A 178 28.93 23.61 21.70
N ARG A 179 28.11 22.60 21.94
CA ARG A 179 27.86 22.13 23.31
C ARG A 179 27.59 20.63 23.36
N GLY A 180 27.95 19.95 24.43
CA GLY A 180 27.75 18.51 24.53
C GLY A 180 28.56 17.86 25.63
N TYR A 181 28.59 16.53 25.59
CA TYR A 181 29.47 15.72 26.42
C TYR A 181 30.42 14.99 25.47
N PHE A 182 31.71 15.30 25.53
CA PHE A 182 32.68 14.81 24.54
C PHE A 182 33.47 13.59 25.01
N ASP A 183 33.30 13.19 26.27
CA ASP A 183 34.04 12.08 26.86
C ASP A 183 33.50 10.72 26.40
N HIS A 184 34.40 9.96 25.76
CA HIS A 184 34.15 8.56 25.41
C HIS A 184 34.55 7.64 26.58
N ASN A 185 33.70 6.65 26.88
CA ASN A 185 34.03 5.63 27.87
C ASN A 185 35.18 4.72 27.39
N ALA A 186 35.83 4.00 28.31
CA ALA A 186 37.00 3.16 28.00
C ALA A 186 36.67 2.10 26.94
N ALA A 187 35.54 1.40 27.10
CA ALA A 187 35.06 0.41 26.13
C ALA A 187 34.85 1.01 24.72
N CYS A 188 34.38 2.26 24.61
CA CYS A 188 34.29 2.96 23.33
C CYS A 188 35.69 3.19 22.77
N ARG A 189 36.64 3.73 23.53
CA ARG A 189 38.00 4.00 23.02
C ARG A 189 38.71 2.74 22.52
N GLU A 190 38.44 1.60 23.14
CA GLU A 190 39.03 0.30 22.79
C GLU A 190 38.23 -0.49 21.74
N ALA A 191 36.98 -0.10 21.47
CA ALA A 191 36.12 -0.84 20.55
C ALA A 191 36.68 -0.85 19.12
N LEU A 192 36.79 -2.04 18.54
CA LEU A 192 37.10 -2.24 17.13
C LEU A 192 35.81 -2.18 16.29
N LEU A 193 35.94 -1.81 15.02
CA LEU A 193 34.82 -1.84 14.08
C LEU A 193 34.36 -3.29 13.88
N THR A 194 33.07 -3.55 14.10
CA THR A 194 32.44 -4.87 13.91
C THR A 194 32.04 -5.13 12.45
N CYS A 195 31.90 -4.09 11.65
CA CYS A 195 31.70 -4.20 10.20
C CYS A 195 32.36 -3.04 9.47
N ILE A 196 32.55 -3.22 8.16
CA ILE A 196 33.15 -2.19 7.29
C ILE A 196 32.20 -0.99 7.25
N PRO A 197 32.66 0.23 7.60
CA PRO A 197 31.86 1.42 7.51
C PRO A 197 31.44 1.67 6.06
N PRO A 198 30.22 2.17 5.82
CA PRO A 198 29.76 2.43 4.47
C PRO A 198 30.64 3.52 3.84
N PHE A 199 31.51 3.12 2.90
CA PHE A 199 32.32 4.08 2.15
C PHE A 199 31.40 4.97 1.31
N PRO A 200 31.59 6.30 1.34
CA PRO A 200 30.85 7.20 0.48
C PRO A 200 31.14 6.87 -1.00
N ILE A 201 30.15 7.10 -1.86
CA ILE A 201 30.37 6.93 -3.30
C ILE A 201 31.31 8.02 -3.80
N HIS A 202 32.23 7.64 -4.68
CA HIS A 202 33.12 8.59 -5.34
C HIS A 202 32.33 9.64 -6.14
N PRO A 203 32.61 10.96 -6.01
CA PRO A 203 31.86 12.01 -6.70
C PRO A 203 31.75 11.83 -8.23
N ASP A 204 32.79 11.32 -8.90
CA ASP A 204 32.77 11.09 -10.35
C ASP A 204 31.80 9.98 -10.77
N VAL A 205 31.47 9.04 -9.89
CA VAL A 205 30.45 8.03 -10.15
C VAL A 205 29.08 8.71 -10.26
N PHE A 206 28.75 9.62 -9.32
CA PHE A 206 27.53 10.42 -9.40
C PHE A 206 27.53 11.33 -10.62
N LYS A 207 28.65 12.02 -10.90
CA LYS A 207 28.76 12.90 -12.07
C LYS A 207 28.46 12.17 -13.37
N LEU A 208 29.04 10.99 -13.57
CA LEU A 208 28.79 10.17 -14.76
C LEU A 208 27.33 9.70 -14.81
N ALA A 209 26.81 9.17 -13.71
CA ALA A 209 25.43 8.68 -13.65
C ALA A 209 24.40 9.80 -13.90
N LEU A 210 24.62 11.00 -13.36
CA LEU A 210 23.76 12.17 -13.59
C LEU A 210 23.79 12.62 -15.05
N ALA A 211 24.97 12.59 -15.69
CA ALA A 211 25.09 12.88 -17.12
C ALA A 211 24.33 11.85 -17.97
N GLN A 212 24.40 10.56 -17.61
CA GLN A 212 23.63 9.51 -18.29
C GLN A 212 22.12 9.70 -18.10
N MET A 213 21.65 10.05 -16.89
CA MET A 213 20.23 10.36 -16.65
C MET A 213 19.75 11.57 -17.46
N ALA A 214 20.58 12.60 -17.61
CA ALA A 214 20.25 13.76 -18.44
C ALA A 214 20.11 13.38 -19.93
N GLY A 215 20.81 12.33 -20.38
CA GLY A 215 20.65 11.72 -21.70
C GLY A 215 19.56 10.65 -21.78
N SER A 216 18.65 10.57 -20.80
CA SER A 216 17.54 9.59 -20.74
C SER A 216 17.97 8.12 -20.77
N VAL A 217 19.20 7.82 -20.33
CA VAL A 217 19.70 6.44 -20.21
C VAL A 217 18.99 5.72 -19.07
N SER A 218 18.65 4.44 -19.27
CA SER A 218 17.97 3.64 -18.25
C SER A 218 18.86 3.35 -17.04
N LEU A 219 18.27 3.10 -15.86
CA LEU A 219 19.03 2.73 -14.66
C LEU A 219 19.88 1.48 -14.87
N ASN A 220 19.37 0.49 -15.61
CA ASN A 220 20.10 -0.74 -15.91
C ASN A 220 21.35 -0.48 -16.74
N GLU A 221 21.27 0.42 -17.71
CA GLU A 221 22.42 0.84 -18.50
C GLU A 221 23.41 1.69 -17.70
N ILE A 222 22.93 2.55 -16.79
CA ILE A 222 23.77 3.28 -15.84
C ILE A 222 24.56 2.29 -14.96
N GLN A 223 23.89 1.28 -14.40
CA GLN A 223 24.55 0.23 -13.62
C GLN A 223 25.57 -0.55 -14.46
N LYS A 224 25.20 -0.94 -15.68
CA LYS A 224 26.09 -1.66 -16.61
C LYS A 224 27.34 -0.83 -16.91
N LYS A 225 27.17 0.47 -17.17
CA LYS A 225 28.29 1.40 -17.42
C LYS A 225 29.15 1.57 -16.17
N ASN A 226 28.55 1.73 -14.98
CA ASN A 226 29.29 1.81 -13.72
C ASN A 226 30.16 0.56 -13.49
N ARG A 227 29.61 -0.64 -13.67
CA ARG A 227 30.37 -1.90 -13.58
C ARG A 227 31.51 -1.95 -14.61
N LEU A 228 31.29 -1.47 -15.83
CA LEU A 228 32.33 -1.41 -16.86
C LEU A 228 33.45 -0.44 -16.47
N MET A 229 33.10 0.74 -15.96
CA MET A 229 34.08 1.74 -15.50
C MET A 229 34.93 1.20 -14.34
N ILE A 230 34.33 0.45 -13.41
CA ILE A 230 35.06 -0.22 -12.32
C ILE A 230 36.03 -1.26 -12.86
N ARG A 231 35.57 -2.15 -13.76
CA ARG A 231 36.41 -3.21 -14.34
C ARG A 231 37.57 -2.68 -15.17
N SER A 232 37.40 -1.51 -15.79
CA SER A 232 38.43 -0.85 -16.60
C SER A 232 39.24 0.18 -15.82
N LEU A 233 39.00 0.34 -14.51
CA LEU A 233 39.62 1.37 -13.67
C LEU A 233 39.47 2.78 -14.27
N GLY A 234 38.35 3.02 -14.95
CA GLY A 234 38.11 4.23 -15.73
C GLY A 234 37.71 5.45 -14.91
N TYR A 235 37.54 5.32 -13.58
CA TYR A 235 37.26 6.46 -12.71
C TYR A 235 38.56 7.16 -12.30
N PRO A 236 38.60 8.51 -12.31
CA PRO A 236 39.80 9.26 -11.92
C PRO A 236 40.28 8.89 -10.51
N GLY A 237 41.59 8.61 -10.36
CA GLY A 237 42.20 8.28 -9.07
C GLY A 237 41.86 6.89 -8.51
N MET A 238 41.16 6.05 -9.28
CA MET A 238 40.84 4.69 -8.89
C MET A 238 42.10 3.82 -8.90
N GLN A 239 42.44 3.24 -7.75
CA GLN A 239 43.58 2.33 -7.60
C GLN A 239 43.22 0.92 -8.10
N GLU A 240 44.20 0.15 -8.54
CA GLU A 240 44.01 -1.26 -8.95
C GLU A 240 43.54 -2.13 -7.78
N ASN A 241 44.09 -1.91 -6.59
CA ASN A 241 43.81 -2.70 -5.40
C ASN A 241 42.54 -2.19 -4.67
N PRO A 242 41.46 -3.00 -4.56
CA PRO A 242 40.24 -2.59 -3.87
C PRO A 242 40.40 -2.29 -2.38
N HIS A 243 41.41 -2.89 -1.74
CA HIS A 243 41.68 -2.66 -0.31
C HIS A 243 42.23 -1.27 0.00
N GLU A 244 42.71 -0.54 -1.01
CA GLU A 244 43.25 0.81 -0.88
C GLU A 244 42.22 1.89 -1.20
N TRP A 245 41.00 1.49 -1.60
CA TRP A 245 39.95 2.43 -1.95
C TRP A 245 39.43 3.16 -0.72
N ARG A 246 39.52 4.49 -0.75
CA ARG A 246 38.88 5.39 0.23
C ARG A 246 37.42 5.69 -0.10
N TRP A 247 36.97 5.27 -1.28
CA TRP A 247 35.64 5.55 -1.83
C TRP A 247 35.04 4.29 -2.41
N ARG A 248 33.72 4.21 -2.37
CA ARG A 248 32.98 3.18 -3.10
C ARG A 248 32.76 3.63 -4.53
N TYR A 249 33.17 2.80 -5.49
CA TYR A 249 32.93 3.09 -6.91
C TYR A 249 31.68 2.39 -7.47
N MET A 250 31.20 1.33 -6.80
CA MET A 250 30.00 0.58 -7.19
C MET A 250 28.73 1.28 -6.73
N LEU A 251 27.80 1.55 -7.65
CA LEU A 251 26.44 1.99 -7.30
C LEU A 251 25.63 0.81 -6.75
N GLU A 252 25.01 1.01 -5.59
CA GLU A 252 24.12 0.07 -4.92
C GLU A 252 22.68 0.59 -4.93
N LYS A 253 21.72 -0.28 -4.57
CA LYS A 253 20.29 0.06 -4.53
C LYS A 253 19.99 1.31 -3.69
N GLY A 254 20.66 1.46 -2.54
CA GLY A 254 20.46 2.60 -1.64
C GLY A 254 20.86 3.96 -2.25
N ASP A 255 21.72 3.95 -3.27
CA ASP A 255 22.29 5.18 -3.83
C ASP A 255 21.38 5.83 -4.87
N TYR A 256 20.49 5.06 -5.48
CA TYR A 256 19.56 5.57 -6.49
C TYR A 256 18.71 6.70 -5.92
N ARG A 257 18.29 6.60 -4.66
CA ARG A 257 17.56 7.67 -3.98
C ARG A 257 18.34 8.99 -3.97
N SER A 258 19.64 8.93 -3.69
CA SER A 258 20.52 10.11 -3.69
C SER A 258 20.76 10.62 -5.11
N LEU A 259 20.94 9.72 -6.07
CA LEU A 259 21.08 10.04 -7.49
C LEU A 259 19.84 10.78 -8.03
N TYR A 260 18.63 10.23 -7.84
CA TYR A 260 17.38 10.86 -8.25
C TYR A 260 17.13 12.20 -7.57
N ARG A 261 17.50 12.35 -6.30
CA ARG A 261 17.41 13.64 -5.59
C ARG A 261 18.38 14.68 -6.14
N GLN A 262 19.58 14.28 -6.54
CA GLN A 262 20.53 15.18 -7.19
C GLN A 262 20.03 15.55 -8.59
N PHE A 263 19.59 14.57 -9.38
CA PHE A 263 19.03 14.80 -10.70
C PHE A 263 17.81 15.73 -10.67
N SER A 264 16.85 15.46 -9.79
CA SER A 264 15.69 16.33 -9.57
C SER A 264 16.09 17.77 -9.23
N ARG A 265 17.10 17.95 -8.37
CA ARG A 265 17.60 19.29 -8.01
C ARG A 265 18.25 20.00 -9.19
N MET A 266 18.97 19.28 -10.06
CA MET A 266 19.52 19.84 -11.30
C MET A 266 18.43 20.34 -12.25
N GLN A 267 17.26 19.69 -12.23
CA GLN A 267 16.06 20.12 -12.97
C GLN A 267 15.29 21.25 -12.27
N GLY A 268 15.82 21.83 -11.19
CA GLY A 268 15.17 22.89 -10.42
C GLY A 268 14.05 22.40 -9.49
N ILE A 269 13.89 21.09 -9.31
CA ILE A 269 12.87 20.52 -8.40
C ILE A 269 13.38 20.58 -6.97
N ARG A 270 12.68 21.31 -6.10
CA ARG A 270 13.01 21.40 -4.67
C ARG A 270 12.44 20.20 -3.95
N THR A 271 13.25 19.14 -3.81
CA THR A 271 12.86 17.88 -3.15
C THR A 271 12.54 18.02 -1.66
N ALA A 272 12.92 19.14 -1.04
CA ALA A 272 12.53 19.47 0.34
C ALA A 272 11.08 19.98 0.45
N ASN A 273 10.52 20.51 -0.65
CA ASN A 273 9.15 20.97 -0.71
C ASN A 273 8.23 19.81 -1.09
N GLN A 274 6.97 19.90 -0.67
CA GLN A 274 5.98 18.92 -1.11
C GLN A 274 5.79 19.03 -2.64
N PRO A 275 5.58 17.91 -3.36
CA PRO A 275 5.47 17.93 -4.83
C PRO A 275 4.43 18.91 -5.37
N HIS A 276 3.26 19.01 -4.74
CA HIS A 276 2.20 19.91 -5.18
C HIS A 276 2.58 21.40 -5.10
N VAL A 277 3.49 21.79 -4.18
CA VAL A 277 4.00 23.16 -4.07
C VAL A 277 4.91 23.47 -5.25
N ASN A 278 5.76 22.52 -5.65
CA ASN A 278 6.59 22.67 -6.85
C ASN A 278 5.70 22.83 -8.10
N ILE A 279 4.70 21.96 -8.28
CA ILE A 279 3.77 22.03 -9.41
C ILE A 279 3.03 23.37 -9.44
N HIS A 280 2.51 23.84 -8.30
CA HIS A 280 1.84 25.14 -8.23
C HIS A 280 2.77 26.28 -8.65
N ALA A 281 4.00 26.29 -8.13
CA ALA A 281 4.99 27.30 -8.45
C ALA A 281 5.43 27.28 -9.93
N TRP A 282 5.35 26.13 -10.61
CA TRP A 282 5.63 26.02 -12.05
C TRP A 282 4.49 26.56 -12.93
N LEU A 283 3.25 26.53 -12.42
CA LEU A 283 2.06 26.90 -13.18
C LEU A 283 1.54 28.30 -12.85
N ASP A 284 1.93 28.87 -11.72
CA ASP A 284 1.58 30.24 -11.31
C ASP A 284 2.44 31.28 -12.04
N PRO A 285 1.88 32.14 -12.92
CA PRO A 285 2.63 33.17 -13.64
C PRO A 285 3.31 34.20 -12.74
N THR A 286 2.89 34.33 -11.48
CA THR A 286 3.47 35.28 -10.52
C THR A 286 4.67 34.70 -9.77
N SER A 287 4.90 33.40 -9.87
CA SER A 287 6.02 32.69 -9.23
C SER A 287 7.33 32.92 -10.00
N SER A 288 8.43 33.10 -9.28
CA SER A 288 9.79 33.13 -9.86
C SER A 288 10.22 31.78 -10.47
N HIS A 289 9.45 30.72 -10.23
CA HIS A 289 9.65 29.39 -10.79
C HIS A 289 8.65 29.04 -11.90
N TYR A 290 7.89 30.01 -12.39
CA TYR A 290 6.94 29.80 -13.48
C TYR A 290 7.64 29.20 -14.70
N ASN A 291 7.04 28.15 -15.26
CA ASN A 291 7.49 27.50 -16.48
C ASN A 291 6.43 27.72 -17.57
N ALA A 292 6.72 28.63 -18.50
CA ALA A 292 5.80 29.00 -19.57
C ALA A 292 5.43 27.82 -20.48
N VAL A 293 6.36 26.89 -20.71
CA VAL A 293 6.11 25.69 -21.54
C VAL A 293 5.10 24.77 -20.86
N LEU A 294 5.28 24.51 -19.56
CA LEU A 294 4.31 23.72 -18.78
C LEU A 294 2.97 24.45 -18.66
N GLY A 295 2.99 25.75 -18.39
CA GLY A 295 1.78 26.58 -18.30
C GLY A 295 0.96 26.56 -19.60
N ALA A 296 1.62 26.56 -20.76
CA ALA A 296 0.95 26.46 -22.06
C ALA A 296 0.39 25.05 -22.35
N ALA A 297 1.05 24.00 -21.85
CA ALA A 297 0.63 22.61 -22.07
C ALA A 297 -0.48 22.16 -21.10
N VAL A 298 -0.56 22.75 -19.89
CA VAL A 298 -1.57 22.40 -18.88
C VAL A 298 -2.86 23.17 -19.16
N PHE A 299 -3.90 22.47 -19.60
CA PHE A 299 -5.21 23.09 -19.88
C PHE A 299 -6.17 23.07 -18.68
N HIS A 300 -5.89 22.26 -17.67
CA HIS A 300 -6.65 22.22 -16.42
C HIS A 300 -5.71 21.94 -15.24
N TYR A 301 -5.85 22.74 -14.20
CA TYR A 301 -5.10 22.59 -12.96
C TYR A 301 -5.98 22.92 -11.76
N LEU A 302 -6.01 22.01 -10.79
CA LEU A 302 -6.62 22.23 -9.48
C LEU A 302 -5.59 21.85 -8.40
N PRO A 303 -5.10 22.82 -7.60
CA PRO A 303 -4.20 22.50 -6.49
C PRO A 303 -4.95 21.73 -5.42
N ARG A 304 -4.21 20.90 -4.67
CA ARG A 304 -4.73 20.32 -3.43
C ARG A 304 -4.53 21.32 -2.29
N ALA A 305 -5.49 22.21 -2.06
CA ALA A 305 -5.39 23.25 -1.04
C ALA A 305 -5.76 22.75 0.35
N SER A 306 -6.65 21.76 0.46
CA SER A 306 -7.13 21.24 1.74
C SER A 306 -7.19 19.71 1.84
N LYS A 307 -7.32 19.21 3.08
CA LYS A 307 -7.49 17.77 3.38
C LYS A 307 -8.89 17.32 2.94
N GLY A 308 -8.98 16.73 1.76
CA GLY A 308 -10.25 16.25 1.18
C GLY A 308 -10.32 16.55 -0.32
N GLU A 309 -9.65 17.61 -0.74
CA GLU A 309 -9.47 17.96 -2.15
C GLU A 309 -8.50 17.02 -2.86
N ARG A 310 -8.66 16.97 -4.18
CA ARG A 310 -7.80 16.25 -5.11
C ARG A 310 -6.89 17.23 -5.81
N LEU A 311 -5.64 16.83 -6.01
CA LEU A 311 -4.80 17.43 -7.05
C LEU A 311 -5.36 16.98 -8.40
N GLU A 312 -5.52 17.91 -9.34
CA GLU A 312 -5.85 17.60 -10.74
C GLU A 312 -4.90 18.38 -11.65
N VAL A 313 -4.32 17.70 -12.63
CA VAL A 313 -3.44 18.29 -13.65
C VAL A 313 -3.75 17.61 -14.96
N CYS A 314 -4.18 18.36 -15.97
CA CYS A 314 -4.39 17.80 -17.31
C CYS A 314 -3.53 18.50 -18.34
N ILE A 315 -2.85 17.70 -19.16
CA ILE A 315 -1.80 18.14 -20.07
C ILE A 315 -2.22 17.77 -21.49
N ALA A 316 -2.20 18.75 -22.39
CA ALA A 316 -2.29 18.58 -23.83
C ALA A 316 -1.54 19.73 -24.50
N THR A 317 -0.39 19.42 -25.11
CA THR A 317 0.38 20.41 -25.89
C THR A 317 -0.40 20.81 -27.15
N ALA A 318 0.03 21.89 -27.83
CA ALA A 318 -0.58 22.29 -29.10
C ALA A 318 -0.56 21.13 -30.13
N ASP A 319 0.53 20.38 -30.20
CA ASP A 319 0.65 19.21 -31.09
C ASP A 319 -0.32 18.09 -30.70
N MET A 320 -0.47 17.81 -29.40
CA MET A 320 -1.43 16.80 -28.93
C MET A 320 -2.88 17.22 -29.23
N LYS A 321 -3.20 18.52 -29.14
CA LYS A 321 -4.52 19.05 -29.50
C LYS A 321 -4.77 18.96 -31.01
N ALA A 322 -3.78 19.31 -31.83
CA ALA A 322 -3.87 19.14 -33.27
C ALA A 322 -4.02 17.66 -33.66
N ALA A 323 -3.25 16.77 -33.01
CA ALA A 323 -3.38 15.32 -33.15
C ALA A 323 -4.77 14.83 -32.71
N ALA A 324 -5.35 15.38 -31.65
CA ALA A 324 -6.70 15.00 -31.22
C ALA A 324 -7.72 15.29 -32.32
N TRP A 325 -7.65 16.47 -32.93
CA TRP A 325 -8.50 16.83 -34.07
C TRP A 325 -8.24 16.02 -35.33
N ARG A 326 -6.98 15.66 -35.60
CA ARG A 326 -6.63 14.88 -36.80
C ARG A 326 -7.00 13.40 -36.65
N TYR A 327 -6.74 12.82 -35.48
CA TYR A 327 -6.75 11.37 -35.25
C TYR A 327 -7.86 10.87 -34.35
N GLY A 328 -8.41 11.73 -33.49
CA GLY A 328 -9.49 11.38 -32.56
C GLY A 328 -10.86 11.89 -33.01
N HIS A 329 -10.94 13.08 -33.60
CA HIS A 329 -12.21 13.63 -34.08
C HIS A 329 -12.78 12.77 -35.22
N LYS A 330 -14.07 12.45 -35.13
CA LYS A 330 -14.77 11.56 -36.06
C LYS A 330 -14.06 10.22 -36.30
N SER A 331 -13.28 9.77 -35.32
CA SER A 331 -12.39 8.61 -35.43
C SER A 331 -12.40 7.81 -34.12
N GLN A 332 -11.43 6.91 -33.96
CA GLN A 332 -11.24 6.09 -32.78
C GLN A 332 -10.26 6.74 -31.80
N ILE A 333 -10.63 6.73 -30.51
CA ILE A 333 -9.74 7.04 -29.40
C ILE A 333 -9.54 5.82 -28.49
N LEU A 334 -8.40 5.77 -27.81
CA LEU A 334 -8.08 4.82 -26.76
C LEU A 334 -7.99 5.59 -25.45
N MET A 335 -8.62 5.08 -24.39
CA MET A 335 -8.46 5.63 -23.05
C MET A 335 -8.03 4.51 -22.11
N ASP A 336 -6.90 4.71 -21.43
CA ASP A 336 -6.37 3.74 -20.49
C ASP A 336 -5.94 4.38 -19.18
N GLY A 337 -6.25 3.72 -18.08
CA GLY A 337 -5.93 4.15 -16.72
C GLY A 337 -4.75 3.37 -16.16
N THR A 338 -3.65 4.07 -15.84
CA THR A 338 -2.50 3.48 -15.16
C THR A 338 -2.41 3.95 -13.70
N PHE A 339 -2.04 3.04 -12.82
CA PHE A 339 -1.94 3.26 -11.37
C PHE A 339 -0.51 3.05 -10.89
N GLY A 340 -0.10 3.79 -9.86
CA GLY A 340 1.20 3.56 -9.22
C GLY A 340 2.38 4.26 -9.88
N LEU A 341 2.14 5.37 -10.59
CA LEU A 341 3.19 6.21 -11.18
C LEU A 341 4.22 6.75 -10.17
N CYS A 342 3.86 6.82 -8.90
CA CYS A 342 4.76 7.25 -7.84
C CYS A 342 4.36 6.63 -6.50
N ASP A 343 5.21 6.82 -5.50
CA ASP A 343 4.95 6.50 -4.08
C ASP A 343 3.67 7.16 -3.53
N ARG A 344 3.18 8.21 -4.19
CA ARG A 344 1.88 8.84 -3.92
C ARG A 344 0.78 8.24 -4.78
N LYS A 345 -0.43 8.20 -4.22
CA LYS A 345 -1.66 7.68 -4.87
C LYS A 345 -2.17 8.61 -5.97
N LEU A 346 -1.35 8.81 -7.01
CA LEU A 346 -1.71 9.48 -8.25
C LEU A 346 -2.24 8.46 -9.25
N LEU A 347 -3.24 8.90 -10.00
CA LEU A 347 -3.84 8.19 -11.10
C LEU A 347 -3.56 8.98 -12.37
N LEU A 348 -3.26 8.27 -13.46
CA LEU A 348 -3.10 8.83 -14.78
C LEU A 348 -4.03 8.11 -15.74
N PHE A 349 -4.81 8.90 -16.48
CA PHE A 349 -5.48 8.43 -17.68
C PHE A 349 -4.81 9.01 -18.91
N ILE A 350 -4.50 8.14 -19.87
CA ILE A 350 -3.89 8.50 -21.14
C ILE A 350 -4.97 8.39 -22.21
N LEU A 351 -5.18 9.48 -22.94
CA LEU A 351 -6.00 9.50 -24.15
C LEU A 351 -5.07 9.38 -25.35
N MET A 352 -5.33 8.46 -26.25
CA MET A 352 -4.55 8.26 -27.48
C MET A 352 -5.45 8.19 -28.70
N GLY A 353 -4.96 8.65 -29.85
CA GLY A 353 -5.54 8.42 -31.17
C GLY A 353 -4.73 7.37 -31.91
N ILE A 354 -5.21 6.97 -33.07
CA ILE A 354 -4.48 6.10 -34.00
C ILE A 354 -4.15 6.94 -35.23
N ASP A 355 -2.87 7.06 -35.55
CA ASP A 355 -2.43 7.80 -36.74
C ASP A 355 -2.60 6.97 -38.03
N GLU A 356 -2.19 7.55 -39.16
CA GLU A 356 -2.27 6.89 -40.46
C GLU A 356 -1.38 5.64 -40.57
N ASP A 357 -0.32 5.56 -39.76
CA ASP A 357 0.63 4.44 -39.72
C ASP A 357 0.22 3.36 -38.70
N HIS A 358 -0.98 3.48 -38.12
CA HIS A 358 -1.50 2.60 -37.07
C HIS A 358 -0.72 2.64 -35.75
N HIS A 359 -0.02 3.73 -35.47
CA HIS A 359 0.63 3.97 -34.19
C HIS A 359 -0.28 4.73 -33.23
N GLY A 360 -0.14 4.43 -31.94
CA GLY A 360 -0.81 5.17 -30.87
C GLY A 360 -0.14 6.52 -30.66
N VAL A 361 -0.88 7.61 -30.87
CA VAL A 361 -0.40 8.98 -30.64
C VAL A 361 -1.09 9.57 -29.41
N PRO A 362 -0.35 10.09 -28.42
CA PRO A 362 -0.97 10.63 -27.21
C PRO A 362 -1.68 11.96 -27.49
N LEU A 363 -2.92 12.08 -27.03
CA LEU A 363 -3.82 13.22 -27.23
C LEU A 363 -3.97 14.07 -25.97
N ALA A 364 -3.92 13.45 -24.80
CA ALA A 364 -3.91 14.13 -23.50
C ALA A 364 -3.50 13.18 -22.37
N PHE A 365 -3.01 13.78 -21.29
CA PHE A 365 -2.75 13.11 -20.03
C PHE A 365 -3.61 13.73 -18.93
N LEU A 366 -4.38 12.92 -18.21
CA LEU A 366 -5.26 13.36 -17.12
C LEU A 366 -4.73 12.81 -15.79
N PHE A 367 -4.04 13.65 -15.03
CA PHE A 367 -3.50 13.30 -13.71
C PHE A 367 -4.42 13.77 -12.59
N PHE A 368 -4.65 12.92 -11.61
CA PHE A 368 -5.29 13.35 -10.37
C PHE A 368 -4.95 12.45 -9.17
N SER A 369 -5.05 13.00 -7.96
CA SER A 369 -4.85 12.22 -6.73
C SER A 369 -6.14 11.53 -6.28
N ALA A 370 -6.02 10.36 -5.65
CA ALA A 370 -7.11 9.73 -4.91
C ALA A 370 -7.62 10.63 -3.76
N PRO A 371 -8.87 10.47 -3.28
CA PRO A 371 -9.37 11.18 -2.10
C PRO A 371 -8.52 10.86 -0.87
N SER A 372 -8.51 11.78 0.08
CA SER A 372 -7.90 11.54 1.39
C SER A 372 -8.60 10.36 2.07
N GLY A 373 -7.84 9.35 2.53
CA GLY A 373 -8.35 8.21 3.30
C GLY A 373 -8.51 6.91 2.52
N ASN A 374 -8.37 6.91 1.19
CA ASN A 374 -8.44 5.65 0.43
C ASN A 374 -7.22 4.76 0.71
N LYS A 375 -7.47 3.51 1.10
CA LYS A 375 -6.42 2.49 1.29
C LYS A 375 -5.84 2.02 -0.05
N HIS A 376 -6.67 1.90 -1.10
CA HIS A 376 -6.25 1.43 -2.43
C HIS A 376 -6.44 2.49 -3.52
N THR A 377 -5.43 2.70 -4.37
CA THR A 377 -5.41 3.75 -5.41
C THR A 377 -6.44 3.50 -6.51
N ALA A 378 -6.68 2.23 -6.91
CA ALA A 378 -7.70 1.90 -7.92
C ALA A 378 -9.15 2.17 -7.47
N ALA A 379 -9.42 2.20 -6.16
CA ALA A 379 -10.71 2.66 -5.61
C ALA A 379 -10.80 4.20 -5.57
N GLY A 380 -9.73 4.89 -5.99
CA GLY A 380 -9.53 6.32 -5.91
C GLY A 380 -10.26 7.15 -6.94
N TYR A 381 -10.97 6.56 -7.91
CA TYR A 381 -11.72 7.34 -8.90
C TYR A 381 -13.13 6.80 -9.11
N ASP A 382 -13.97 7.71 -9.57
CA ASP A 382 -15.37 7.50 -9.90
C ASP A 382 -15.68 8.11 -11.28
N THR A 383 -16.89 7.87 -11.77
CA THR A 383 -17.35 8.42 -13.05
C THR A 383 -17.32 9.95 -13.05
N SER A 384 -17.59 10.61 -11.92
CA SER A 384 -17.75 12.07 -11.85
C SER A 384 -16.45 12.83 -12.09
N ILE A 385 -15.33 12.34 -11.56
CA ILE A 385 -14.01 12.93 -11.84
C ILE A 385 -13.66 12.78 -13.32
N LEU A 386 -13.88 11.61 -13.92
CA LEU A 386 -13.60 11.39 -15.34
C LEU A 386 -14.47 12.27 -16.24
N ILE A 387 -15.78 12.37 -15.97
CA ILE A 387 -16.68 13.30 -16.67
C ILE A 387 -16.09 14.71 -16.65
N ARG A 388 -15.68 15.19 -15.46
CA ARG A 388 -15.12 16.54 -15.31
C ARG A 388 -13.84 16.73 -16.13
N LEU A 389 -12.88 15.80 -16.04
CA LEU A 389 -11.59 15.93 -16.73
C LEU A 389 -11.71 15.77 -18.25
N ILE A 390 -12.53 14.83 -18.73
CA ILE A 390 -12.80 14.63 -20.16
C ILE A 390 -13.55 15.83 -20.73
N ARG A 391 -14.50 16.41 -19.99
CA ARG A 391 -15.18 17.66 -20.39
C ARG A 391 -14.18 18.81 -20.53
N LYS A 392 -13.28 18.98 -19.55
CA LYS A 392 -12.22 19.99 -19.62
C LYS A 392 -11.31 19.80 -20.83
N TRP A 393 -11.00 18.54 -21.17
CA TRP A 393 -10.23 18.23 -22.36
C TRP A 393 -10.98 18.63 -23.64
N LYS A 394 -12.25 18.24 -23.79
CA LYS A 394 -13.11 18.64 -24.92
C LYS A 394 -13.20 20.16 -25.09
N GLU A 395 -13.51 20.88 -24.01
CA GLU A 395 -13.53 22.36 -24.00
C GLU A 395 -12.18 22.97 -24.46
N SER A 396 -11.07 22.34 -24.06
CA SER A 396 -9.72 22.79 -24.44
C SER A 396 -9.37 22.56 -25.92
N LEU A 397 -10.05 21.63 -26.57
CA LEU A 397 -9.92 21.32 -28.00
C LEU A 397 -10.78 22.25 -28.86
N GLU A 398 -12.00 22.52 -28.43
CA GLU A 398 -12.94 23.42 -29.13
C GLU A 398 -12.45 24.86 -29.11
N SER A 399 -11.90 25.30 -27.97
CA SER A 399 -11.24 26.61 -27.87
C SER A 399 -9.96 26.72 -28.73
N PHE A 400 -9.32 25.60 -29.08
CA PHE A 400 -8.12 25.57 -29.89
C PHE A 400 -8.42 25.70 -31.40
N GLN A 401 -9.39 24.95 -31.92
CA GLN A 401 -9.67 24.89 -33.37
C GLN A 401 -10.39 26.14 -33.90
N ARG A 402 -11.07 26.92 -33.04
CA ARG A 402 -11.93 28.09 -33.40
C ARG A 402 -12.92 27.84 -34.55
N THR A 403 -13.19 26.58 -34.88
CA THR A 403 -14.21 26.16 -35.83
C THR A 403 -15.56 26.08 -35.11
N PRO A 404 -16.68 26.20 -35.84
CA PRO A 404 -18.01 25.96 -35.27
C PRO A 404 -18.31 24.47 -35.02
N GLU A 405 -17.40 23.59 -35.42
CA GLU A 405 -17.55 22.14 -35.27
C GLU A 405 -17.20 21.69 -33.85
N GLU A 406 -18.03 20.81 -33.29
CA GLU A 406 -17.85 20.24 -31.96
C GLU A 406 -16.93 19.03 -32.02
N PHE A 407 -16.02 18.87 -31.05
CA PHE A 407 -15.14 17.71 -31.03
C PHE A 407 -15.91 16.44 -30.63
N ALA A 408 -16.10 15.52 -31.58
CA ALA A 408 -16.81 14.25 -31.37
C ALA A 408 -16.04 13.03 -31.90
N PRO A 409 -15.43 12.18 -31.05
CA PRO A 409 -14.95 10.86 -31.45
C PRO A 409 -16.12 9.91 -31.75
N LEU A 410 -15.95 9.00 -32.71
CA LEU A 410 -16.99 8.00 -33.06
C LEU A 410 -16.85 6.73 -32.24
N VAL A 411 -15.62 6.33 -31.92
CA VAL A 411 -15.34 5.07 -31.23
C VAL A 411 -14.38 5.36 -30.08
N ALA A 412 -14.61 4.76 -28.91
CA ALA A 412 -13.61 4.70 -27.85
C ALA A 412 -13.35 3.25 -27.45
N THR A 413 -12.08 2.91 -27.23
CA THR A 413 -11.67 1.64 -26.64
C THR A 413 -11.15 1.89 -25.22
N THR A 414 -11.73 1.20 -24.23
CA THR A 414 -11.36 1.33 -22.82
C THR A 414 -11.09 -0.03 -22.18
N ASP A 415 -10.65 -0.05 -20.93
CA ASP A 415 -10.73 -1.26 -20.11
C ASP A 415 -12.23 -1.63 -19.85
N THR A 416 -12.43 -2.74 -19.17
CA THR A 416 -13.70 -3.32 -18.70
C THR A 416 -14.37 -2.51 -17.58
N ASP A 417 -13.80 -1.39 -17.14
CA ASP A 417 -14.36 -0.56 -16.06
C ASP A 417 -15.59 0.23 -16.53
N LEU A 418 -16.69 0.09 -15.78
CA LEU A 418 -17.96 0.75 -16.10
C LEU A 418 -17.93 2.26 -15.86
N LYS A 419 -17.05 2.77 -14.99
CA LYS A 419 -16.92 4.20 -14.68
C LYS A 419 -16.34 4.97 -15.87
N GLU A 420 -15.32 4.41 -16.50
CA GLU A 420 -14.68 4.97 -17.70
C GLU A 420 -15.68 5.09 -18.84
N ARG A 421 -16.42 3.99 -19.09
CA ARG A 421 -17.45 3.91 -20.11
C ARG A 421 -18.60 4.90 -19.86
N ALA A 422 -19.08 4.97 -18.62
CA ALA A 422 -20.14 5.91 -18.25
C ALA A 422 -19.68 7.38 -18.46
N ALA A 423 -18.43 7.70 -18.14
CA ALA A 423 -17.91 9.05 -18.34
C ALA A 423 -17.80 9.43 -19.83
N LEU A 424 -17.40 8.49 -20.70
CA LEU A 424 -17.34 8.72 -22.14
C LEU A 424 -18.73 8.91 -22.76
N VAL A 425 -19.72 8.10 -22.39
CA VAL A 425 -21.10 8.23 -22.90
C VAL A 425 -21.73 9.55 -22.47
N GLU A 426 -21.47 9.99 -21.25
CA GLU A 426 -21.97 11.28 -20.75
C GLU A 426 -21.43 12.47 -21.56
N ILE A 427 -20.15 12.44 -21.96
CA ILE A 427 -19.51 13.54 -22.70
C ILE A 427 -19.71 13.41 -24.22
N PHE A 428 -19.83 12.19 -24.72
CA PHE A 428 -19.98 11.86 -26.14
C PHE A 428 -21.17 10.88 -26.32
N PRO A 429 -22.41 11.38 -26.37
CA PRO A 429 -23.62 10.54 -26.35
C PRO A 429 -23.73 9.52 -27.50
N PHE A 430 -23.07 9.79 -28.63
CA PHE A 430 -23.09 8.94 -29.82
C PHE A 430 -21.86 8.04 -29.98
N ILE A 431 -20.99 7.96 -28.95
CA ILE A 431 -19.77 7.18 -29.01
C ILE A 431 -20.05 5.68 -28.96
N ILE A 432 -19.40 4.92 -29.84
CA ILE A 432 -19.39 3.46 -29.80
C ILE A 432 -18.26 3.02 -28.87
N LEU A 433 -18.60 2.24 -27.85
CA LEU A 433 -17.62 1.74 -26.89
C LEU A 433 -17.18 0.32 -27.21
N LEU A 434 -15.86 0.14 -27.30
CA LEU A 434 -15.20 -1.16 -27.45
C LEU A 434 -14.43 -1.51 -26.18
N ILE A 435 -14.38 -2.80 -25.87
CA ILE A 435 -13.52 -3.32 -24.80
C ILE A 435 -12.14 -3.61 -25.39
N CYS A 436 -11.09 -3.13 -24.72
CA CYS A 436 -9.71 -3.43 -25.09
C CYS A 436 -9.44 -4.94 -24.99
N ARG A 437 -9.01 -5.54 -26.11
CA ARG A 437 -8.69 -6.98 -26.18
C ARG A 437 -7.55 -7.39 -25.24
N VAL A 438 -6.55 -6.51 -25.05
CA VAL A 438 -5.42 -6.76 -24.16
C VAL A 438 -5.90 -6.83 -22.71
N HIS A 439 -6.69 -5.85 -22.28
CA HIS A 439 -7.23 -5.82 -20.93
C HIS A 439 -8.24 -6.94 -20.67
N LEU A 440 -9.09 -7.27 -21.65
CA LEU A 440 -9.99 -8.42 -21.55
C LEU A 440 -9.22 -9.73 -21.30
N ARG A 441 -8.18 -10.00 -22.10
CA ARG A 441 -7.33 -11.19 -21.93
C ARG A 441 -6.62 -11.20 -20.57
N ARG A 442 -6.12 -10.05 -20.11
CA ARG A 442 -5.48 -9.93 -18.80
C ARG A 442 -6.48 -10.20 -17.67
N SER A 443 -7.69 -9.67 -17.77
CA SER A 443 -8.78 -9.90 -16.82
C SER A 443 -9.14 -11.39 -16.73
N TRP A 444 -9.31 -12.06 -17.88
CA TRP A 444 -9.59 -13.50 -17.92
C TRP A 444 -8.42 -14.34 -17.38
N LYS A 445 -7.17 -14.02 -17.75
CA LYS A 445 -5.99 -14.69 -17.19
C LYS A 445 -5.96 -14.60 -15.66
N ASN A 446 -6.17 -13.41 -15.11
CA ASN A 446 -6.18 -13.18 -13.67
C ASN A 446 -7.33 -13.94 -12.99
N HIS A 447 -8.51 -13.94 -13.60
CA HIS A 447 -9.66 -14.69 -13.07
C HIS A 447 -9.41 -16.19 -13.09
N ARG A 448 -8.88 -16.72 -14.20
CA ARG A 448 -8.52 -18.13 -14.34
C ARG A 448 -7.47 -18.55 -13.30
N ALA A 449 -6.43 -17.76 -13.10
CA ALA A 449 -5.43 -18.01 -12.06
C ALA A 449 -6.04 -17.97 -10.65
N LYS A 450 -7.05 -17.13 -10.42
CA LYS A 450 -7.76 -17.03 -9.14
C LYS A 450 -8.67 -18.23 -8.87
N VAL A 451 -9.38 -18.72 -9.88
CA VAL A 451 -10.36 -19.81 -9.75
C VAL A 451 -9.70 -21.18 -9.82
N LEU A 452 -8.74 -21.38 -10.74
CA LEU A 452 -8.02 -22.64 -10.93
C LEU A 452 -6.69 -22.67 -10.18
N LYS A 453 -6.74 -22.46 -8.85
CA LYS A 453 -5.55 -22.51 -7.98
C LYS A 453 -5.11 -23.94 -7.69
N GLY A 454 -3.80 -24.15 -7.50
CA GLY A 454 -3.21 -25.42 -7.08
C GLY A 454 -2.58 -26.24 -8.20
N LYS A 455 -2.11 -27.44 -7.83
CA LYS A 455 -1.33 -28.37 -8.68
C LYS A 455 -2.03 -29.73 -8.88
N ALA A 456 -3.35 -29.81 -8.64
CA ALA A 456 -4.10 -31.05 -8.84
C ALA A 456 -4.03 -31.54 -10.29
N SER A 457 -4.04 -32.86 -10.48
CA SER A 457 -4.03 -33.49 -11.80
C SER A 457 -5.24 -33.02 -12.63
N GLY A 458 -4.99 -32.63 -13.87
CA GLY A 458 -6.03 -32.12 -14.78
C GLY A 458 -6.27 -30.60 -14.74
N LEU A 459 -5.81 -29.86 -13.72
CA LEU A 459 -5.97 -28.39 -13.69
C LEU A 459 -5.24 -27.70 -14.84
N GLU A 460 -4.07 -28.19 -15.23
CA GLU A 460 -3.30 -27.61 -16.34
C GLU A 460 -4.01 -27.83 -17.68
N GLU A 461 -4.64 -28.99 -17.88
CA GLU A 461 -5.50 -29.23 -19.04
C GLU A 461 -6.71 -28.28 -19.04
N MET A 462 -7.35 -28.08 -17.89
CA MET A 462 -8.46 -27.13 -17.76
C MET A 462 -8.02 -25.69 -18.06
N ARG A 463 -6.84 -25.27 -17.61
CA ARG A 463 -6.29 -23.95 -17.93
C ARG A 463 -6.08 -23.77 -19.43
N LYS A 464 -5.53 -24.79 -20.11
CA LYS A 464 -5.32 -24.78 -21.57
C LYS A 464 -6.64 -24.73 -22.32
N ARG A 465 -7.65 -25.51 -21.91
CA ARG A 465 -8.99 -25.51 -22.52
C ARG A 465 -9.71 -24.18 -22.34
N MET A 466 -9.71 -23.62 -21.12
CA MET A 466 -10.29 -22.30 -20.86
C MET A 466 -9.61 -21.22 -21.71
N LYS A 467 -8.27 -21.22 -21.78
CA LYS A 467 -7.54 -20.29 -22.65
C LYS A 467 -7.95 -20.43 -24.12
N ALA A 468 -8.07 -21.67 -24.63
CA ALA A 468 -8.49 -21.91 -26.01
C ALA A 468 -9.94 -21.45 -26.27
N LEU A 469 -10.86 -21.67 -25.32
CA LEU A 469 -12.22 -21.16 -25.39
C LEU A 469 -12.24 -19.62 -25.41
N GLU A 470 -11.50 -18.98 -24.50
CA GLU A 470 -11.34 -17.53 -24.44
C GLU A 470 -10.87 -16.96 -25.78
N ASP A 471 -9.83 -17.55 -26.39
CA ASP A 471 -9.32 -17.13 -27.69
C ASP A 471 -10.35 -17.28 -28.81
N ARG A 472 -11.16 -18.37 -28.80
CA ARG A 472 -12.27 -18.57 -29.75
C ARG A 472 -13.39 -17.55 -29.57
N ILE A 473 -13.77 -17.25 -28.33
CA ILE A 473 -14.82 -16.25 -28.03
C ILE A 473 -14.42 -14.86 -28.53
N VAL A 474 -13.15 -14.46 -28.39
CA VAL A 474 -12.69 -13.13 -28.87
C VAL A 474 -12.76 -12.99 -30.39
N GLN A 475 -12.81 -14.11 -31.12
CA GLN A 475 -12.89 -14.12 -32.59
C GLN A 475 -14.34 -14.11 -33.10
N THR A 476 -15.35 -14.31 -32.25
CA THR A 476 -16.75 -14.32 -32.70
C THR A 476 -17.24 -12.91 -32.98
N LEU A 477 -18.10 -12.78 -34.00
CA LEU A 477 -18.71 -11.50 -34.39
C LEU A 477 -20.14 -11.32 -33.87
N THR A 478 -20.76 -12.40 -33.39
CA THR A 478 -22.12 -12.38 -32.84
C THR A 478 -22.17 -13.03 -31.46
N LEU A 479 -23.19 -12.65 -30.68
CA LEU A 479 -23.40 -13.18 -29.34
C LEU A 479 -23.77 -14.67 -29.40
N GLU A 480 -24.60 -15.07 -30.36
CA GLU A 480 -25.08 -16.44 -30.51
C GLU A 480 -23.93 -17.41 -30.80
N ALA A 481 -22.96 -16.98 -31.63
CA ALA A 481 -21.76 -17.76 -31.89
C ALA A 481 -20.91 -17.92 -30.61
N ALA A 482 -20.75 -16.86 -29.81
CA ALA A 482 -20.03 -16.93 -28.54
C ALA A 482 -20.73 -17.86 -27.54
N GLU A 483 -22.05 -17.76 -27.42
CA GLU A 483 -22.87 -18.61 -26.55
C GLU A 483 -22.81 -20.09 -26.96
N ALA A 484 -22.81 -20.37 -28.26
CA ALA A 484 -22.65 -21.73 -28.77
C ALA A 484 -21.31 -22.35 -28.37
N LEU A 485 -20.20 -21.57 -28.42
CA LEU A 485 -18.88 -22.02 -27.96
C LEU A 485 -18.86 -22.32 -26.45
N ILE A 486 -19.50 -21.45 -25.65
CA ILE A 486 -19.60 -21.65 -24.20
C ILE A 486 -20.43 -22.90 -23.88
N LEU A 487 -21.54 -23.10 -24.58
CA LEU A 487 -22.40 -24.27 -24.41
C LEU A 487 -21.67 -25.55 -24.80
N GLU A 488 -20.97 -25.57 -25.94
CA GLU A 488 -20.15 -26.69 -26.40
C GLU A 488 -19.12 -27.09 -25.32
N GLU A 489 -18.37 -26.12 -24.80
CA GLU A 489 -17.34 -26.38 -23.79
C GLU A 489 -17.96 -26.82 -22.46
N THR A 490 -19.07 -26.21 -22.05
CA THR A 490 -19.82 -26.59 -20.85
C THR A 490 -20.29 -28.05 -20.94
N GLN A 491 -20.84 -28.46 -22.08
CA GLN A 491 -21.24 -29.85 -22.32
C GLN A 491 -20.04 -30.81 -22.35
N ALA A 492 -18.89 -30.39 -22.89
CA ALA A 492 -17.67 -31.19 -22.89
C ALA A 492 -17.13 -31.41 -21.46
N VAL A 493 -17.14 -30.37 -20.62
CA VAL A 493 -16.74 -30.45 -19.22
C VAL A 493 -17.76 -31.28 -18.42
N GLN A 494 -19.06 -31.06 -18.61
CA GLN A 494 -20.10 -31.80 -17.91
C GLN A 494 -20.05 -33.31 -18.22
N ARG A 495 -19.79 -33.68 -19.49
CA ARG A 495 -19.58 -35.09 -19.88
C ARG A 495 -18.42 -35.76 -19.14
N ARG A 496 -17.42 -35.00 -18.71
CA ARG A 496 -16.28 -35.50 -17.92
C ARG A 496 -16.60 -35.57 -16.42
N ILE A 497 -17.42 -34.65 -15.90
CA ILE A 497 -17.79 -34.59 -14.48
C ILE A 497 -18.88 -35.60 -14.13
N ASN A 498 -19.80 -35.91 -15.05
CA ASN A 498 -21.03 -36.67 -14.75
C ASN A 498 -21.00 -38.17 -15.07
N ILE A 499 -19.83 -38.78 -15.25
CA ILE A 499 -19.81 -40.24 -15.24
C ILE A 499 -19.55 -40.66 -13.79
N ALA A 500 -20.63 -41.04 -13.11
CA ALA A 500 -20.59 -41.74 -11.85
C ALA A 500 -21.56 -42.90 -11.91
N ILE A 501 -21.13 -44.06 -11.42
CA ILE A 501 -21.97 -45.24 -11.37
C ILE A 501 -22.60 -45.29 -10.00
N LEU A 502 -23.92 -45.27 -9.98
CA LEU A 502 -24.74 -45.36 -8.78
C LEU A 502 -25.10 -46.83 -8.53
N PHE A 503 -24.81 -47.32 -7.33
CA PHE A 503 -25.33 -48.60 -6.84
C PHE A 503 -26.25 -48.38 -5.66
N LEU A 504 -27.30 -49.21 -5.59
CA LEU A 504 -28.17 -49.34 -4.44
C LEU A 504 -27.92 -50.71 -3.82
N CYS A 505 -27.50 -50.74 -2.56
CA CYS A 505 -27.22 -51.97 -1.83
C CYS A 505 -28.15 -52.09 -0.63
N LEU A 506 -28.93 -53.17 -0.59
CA LEU A 506 -29.78 -53.49 0.54
C LEU A 506 -28.93 -54.02 1.69
N SER A 507 -29.28 -53.64 2.92
CA SER A 507 -28.62 -54.20 4.10
C SER A 507 -28.82 -55.72 4.16
N SER A 508 -27.87 -56.45 4.74
CA SER A 508 -27.94 -57.91 4.91
C SER A 508 -29.14 -58.38 5.76
N SER A 509 -29.77 -57.45 6.49
CA SER A 509 -30.92 -57.71 7.36
C SER A 509 -32.25 -57.32 6.70
N SER A 510 -32.24 -56.80 5.47
CA SER A 510 -33.44 -56.32 4.79
C SER A 510 -33.78 -57.22 3.59
N ALA A 511 -34.98 -57.81 3.61
CA ALA A 511 -35.54 -58.50 2.46
C ALA A 511 -36.21 -57.51 1.49
N LEU A 512 -36.30 -57.87 0.20
CA LEU A 512 -36.90 -57.03 -0.85
C LEU A 512 -38.37 -56.65 -0.59
N HIS A 513 -39.04 -57.35 0.34
CA HIS A 513 -40.45 -57.21 0.67
C HIS A 513 -40.70 -56.52 2.02
N GLU A 514 -39.66 -56.06 2.72
CA GLU A 514 -39.85 -55.23 3.90
C GLU A 514 -40.39 -53.85 3.51
N PRO A 515 -41.32 -53.28 4.27
CA PRO A 515 -41.94 -52.00 3.93
C PRO A 515 -40.94 -50.82 3.99
N ASN A 516 -39.80 -50.97 4.67
CA ASN A 516 -38.75 -49.94 4.78
C ASN A 516 -37.36 -50.59 4.82
N PRO A 517 -36.86 -51.13 3.69
CA PRO A 517 -35.56 -51.75 3.68
C PRO A 517 -34.47 -50.69 3.86
N THR A 518 -33.43 -51.01 4.63
CA THR A 518 -32.29 -50.10 4.74
C THR A 518 -31.47 -50.18 3.44
N VAL A 519 -31.50 -49.11 2.65
CA VAL A 519 -30.78 -48.99 1.38
C VAL A 519 -29.56 -48.09 1.55
N TYR A 520 -28.39 -48.61 1.19
CA TYR A 520 -27.16 -47.84 1.07
C TYR A 520 -26.94 -47.42 -0.38
N THR A 521 -26.66 -46.13 -0.57
CA THR A 521 -26.32 -45.56 -1.87
C THR A 521 -24.81 -45.52 -2.00
N ILE A 522 -24.27 -46.10 -3.06
CA ILE A 522 -22.85 -46.04 -3.41
C ILE A 522 -22.69 -45.27 -4.71
N VAL A 523 -21.83 -44.27 -4.71
CA VAL A 523 -21.46 -43.48 -5.89
C VAL A 523 -20.01 -43.79 -6.21
N ILE A 524 -19.72 -44.27 -7.42
CA ILE A 524 -18.35 -44.46 -7.91
C ILE A 524 -18.14 -43.56 -9.11
N SER A 525 -17.40 -42.47 -8.92
CA SER A 525 -17.09 -41.51 -9.97
C SER A 525 -15.79 -41.87 -10.67
N PHE A 526 -15.65 -41.51 -11.95
CA PHE A 526 -14.40 -41.76 -12.70
C PHE A 526 -13.28 -40.76 -12.39
N ASN A 527 -13.51 -39.80 -11.50
CA ASN A 527 -12.52 -38.81 -11.03
C ASN A 527 -11.82 -39.22 -9.73
N HIS A 528 -11.63 -40.52 -9.49
CA HIS A 528 -11.06 -41.08 -8.25
C HIS A 528 -11.87 -40.85 -6.98
N THR A 529 -13.11 -40.34 -7.08
CA THR A 529 -13.99 -40.19 -5.92
C THR A 529 -14.97 -41.34 -5.86
N ALA A 530 -15.21 -41.84 -4.65
CA ALA A 530 -16.31 -42.74 -4.39
C ALA A 530 -16.90 -42.41 -3.02
N SER A 531 -18.19 -42.67 -2.85
CA SER A 531 -18.89 -42.47 -1.58
C SER A 531 -19.87 -43.60 -1.34
N CYS A 532 -20.14 -43.89 -0.06
CA CYS A 532 -21.19 -44.83 0.33
C CYS A 532 -21.90 -44.30 1.57
N THR A 533 -23.23 -44.36 1.61
CA THR A 533 -24.03 -43.82 2.73
C THR A 533 -24.01 -44.69 3.98
N CYS A 534 -23.35 -45.85 3.97
CA CYS A 534 -23.22 -46.68 5.17
C CYS A 534 -22.24 -46.07 6.18
N ALA A 535 -22.53 -46.23 7.47
CA ALA A 535 -21.66 -45.75 8.56
C ALA A 535 -20.20 -46.22 8.42
N ASP A 536 -19.99 -47.49 8.06
CA ASP A 536 -18.66 -48.09 7.89
C ASP A 536 -17.76 -47.33 6.91
N PHE A 537 -18.33 -46.67 5.90
CA PHE A 537 -17.55 -45.95 4.89
C PHE A 537 -16.85 -44.74 5.51
N ALA A 538 -17.55 -43.98 6.36
CA ALA A 538 -16.97 -42.87 7.09
C ALA A 538 -15.97 -43.35 8.16
N PHE A 539 -16.32 -44.39 8.93
CA PHE A 539 -15.48 -44.87 10.03
C PHE A 539 -14.18 -45.54 9.57
N ARG A 540 -14.13 -46.14 8.38
CA ARG A 540 -12.95 -46.86 7.86
C ARG A 540 -12.17 -46.09 6.80
N GLY A 541 -12.35 -44.76 6.72
CA GLY A 541 -11.58 -43.92 5.81
C GLY A 541 -11.85 -44.20 4.32
N GLY A 542 -13.10 -44.47 3.94
CA GLY A 542 -13.50 -44.63 2.55
C GLY A 542 -13.55 -46.08 2.03
N ALA A 543 -13.44 -47.09 2.92
CA ALA A 543 -13.55 -48.50 2.56
C ALA A 543 -14.69 -49.20 3.31
N CYS A 544 -15.68 -49.74 2.60
CA CYS A 544 -16.76 -50.52 3.20
C CYS A 544 -17.08 -51.78 2.38
N LYS A 545 -17.86 -52.70 2.95
CA LYS A 545 -18.30 -53.91 2.24
C LYS A 545 -19.12 -53.60 0.99
N HIS A 546 -19.93 -52.54 1.02
CA HIS A 546 -20.76 -52.13 -0.10
C HIS A 546 -19.92 -51.59 -1.27
N MET A 547 -18.84 -50.85 -0.97
CA MET A 547 -17.89 -50.38 -1.99
C MET A 547 -17.17 -51.55 -2.67
N ARG A 548 -16.72 -52.54 -1.88
CA ARG A 548 -16.12 -53.77 -2.43
C ARG A 548 -17.10 -54.54 -3.31
N ALA A 549 -18.35 -54.69 -2.87
CA ALA A 549 -19.39 -55.35 -3.67
C ALA A 549 -19.67 -54.61 -4.98
N ALA A 550 -19.77 -53.28 -4.94
CA ALA A 550 -19.96 -52.43 -6.13
C ALA A 550 -18.79 -52.59 -7.12
N LEU A 551 -17.55 -52.62 -6.64
CA LEU A 551 -16.36 -52.82 -7.49
C LEU A 551 -16.32 -54.22 -8.13
N VAL A 552 -16.65 -55.26 -7.39
CA VAL A 552 -16.76 -56.63 -7.93
C VAL A 552 -17.86 -56.71 -8.98
N TYR A 553 -19.00 -56.06 -8.75
CA TYR A 553 -20.08 -56.01 -9.73
C TYR A 553 -19.66 -55.25 -10.99
N LEU A 554 -18.99 -54.10 -10.85
CA LEU A 554 -18.42 -53.36 -11.99
C LEU A 554 -17.49 -54.22 -12.83
N ASP A 555 -16.60 -54.97 -12.19
CA ASP A 555 -15.68 -55.88 -12.85
C ASP A 555 -16.42 -57.00 -13.61
N ARG A 556 -17.50 -57.54 -13.02
CA ARG A 556 -18.40 -58.47 -13.71
C ARG A 556 -19.05 -57.84 -14.95
N VAL A 557 -19.57 -56.62 -14.84
CA VAL A 557 -20.21 -55.92 -15.96
C VAL A 557 -19.21 -55.63 -17.09
N ARG A 558 -17.95 -55.30 -16.75
CA ARG A 558 -16.86 -55.16 -17.73
C ARG A 558 -16.58 -56.47 -18.46
N ARG A 559 -16.51 -57.60 -17.74
CA ARG A 559 -16.32 -58.94 -18.35
C ARG A 559 -17.45 -59.35 -19.30
N LEU A 560 -18.66 -58.82 -19.10
CA LEU A 560 -19.79 -59.03 -19.99
C LEU A 560 -19.76 -58.15 -21.26
N GLY A 561 -18.69 -57.38 -21.47
CA GLY A 561 -18.48 -56.58 -22.68
C GLY A 561 -19.11 -55.19 -22.65
N HIS A 562 -19.64 -54.75 -21.51
CA HIS A 562 -20.14 -53.37 -21.39
C HIS A 562 -18.96 -52.37 -21.29
N PRO A 563 -19.00 -51.25 -22.03
CA PRO A 563 -17.90 -50.29 -22.10
C PRO A 563 -17.85 -49.38 -20.87
N ILE A 564 -17.62 -49.97 -19.69
CA ILE A 564 -17.43 -49.22 -18.44
C ILE A 564 -15.94 -48.94 -18.27
N PRO A 565 -15.51 -47.66 -18.18
CA PRO A 565 -14.10 -47.33 -17.97
C PRO A 565 -13.54 -48.00 -16.69
N PRO A 566 -12.22 -48.24 -16.61
CA PRO A 566 -11.60 -48.65 -15.35
C PRO A 566 -11.81 -47.54 -14.31
N THR A 567 -12.33 -47.92 -13.16
CA THR A 567 -12.53 -47.03 -12.01
C THR A 567 -11.24 -47.02 -11.20
N PRO A 568 -10.52 -45.90 -11.11
CA PRO A 568 -9.19 -45.87 -10.51
C PRO A 568 -9.30 -45.75 -8.98
N LEU A 569 -9.91 -46.76 -8.36
CA LEU A 569 -9.93 -46.93 -6.91
C LEU A 569 -8.78 -47.85 -6.48
N PRO A 570 -8.26 -47.70 -5.25
CA PRO A 570 -7.21 -48.56 -4.75
C PRO A 570 -7.67 -50.02 -4.70
N ASP A 571 -6.88 -50.92 -5.29
CA ASP A 571 -7.13 -52.36 -5.35
C ASP A 571 -6.59 -53.12 -4.14
N SER A 572 -5.82 -52.45 -3.29
CA SER A 572 -5.21 -53.01 -2.08
C SER A 572 -5.30 -52.04 -0.91
N GLU A 573 -5.27 -52.58 0.31
CA GLU A 573 -5.23 -51.77 1.54
C GLU A 573 -3.99 -50.85 1.56
N ALA A 574 -2.85 -51.33 1.06
CA ALA A 574 -1.62 -50.54 0.96
C ALA A 574 -1.79 -49.37 -0.02
N ALA A 575 -2.42 -49.59 -1.19
CA ALA A 575 -2.73 -48.52 -2.13
C ALA A 575 -3.75 -47.52 -1.55
N ALA A 576 -4.75 -47.99 -0.81
CA ALA A 576 -5.74 -47.13 -0.15
C ALA A 576 -5.08 -46.26 0.94
N ARG A 577 -4.20 -46.85 1.76
CA ARG A 577 -3.41 -46.13 2.77
C ARG A 577 -2.46 -45.13 2.12
N CYS A 578 -1.80 -45.46 1.01
CA CYS A 578 -0.98 -44.52 0.24
C CYS A 578 -1.82 -43.36 -0.32
N HIS A 579 -3.02 -43.64 -0.80
CA HIS A 579 -3.91 -42.61 -1.34
C HIS A 579 -4.45 -41.68 -0.25
N ILE A 580 -4.83 -42.24 0.91
CA ILE A 580 -5.22 -41.46 2.10
C ILE A 580 -4.04 -40.62 2.61
N TYR A 581 -2.83 -41.18 2.62
CA TYR A 581 -1.61 -40.48 3.00
C TYR A 581 -1.28 -39.33 2.02
N GLN A 582 -1.44 -39.54 0.71
CA GLN A 582 -1.30 -38.50 -0.31
C GLN A 582 -2.37 -37.40 -0.19
N LEU A 583 -3.62 -37.76 0.11
CA LEU A 583 -4.69 -36.79 0.36
C LEU A 583 -4.45 -36.00 1.65
N SER A 584 -3.85 -36.63 2.67
CA SER A 584 -3.45 -35.98 3.93
C SER A 584 -2.23 -35.07 3.77
N LEU A 585 -1.26 -35.41 2.90
CA LEU A 585 -0.10 -34.57 2.59
C LEU A 585 -0.50 -33.32 1.79
N ASN A 586 -1.55 -33.42 0.99
CA ASN A 586 -2.06 -32.31 0.17
C ASN A 586 -3.03 -31.37 0.94
N ASN A 587 -3.35 -31.68 2.20
CA ASN A 587 -4.08 -30.82 3.13
C ASN A 587 -3.56 -31.06 4.57
N PRO A 588 -2.43 -30.46 4.96
CA PRO A 588 -1.93 -30.61 6.32
C PRO A 588 -2.86 -29.88 7.31
N ALA A 589 -3.39 -30.62 8.29
CA ALA A 589 -3.88 -30.04 9.53
C ALA A 589 -2.69 -29.45 10.31
N PRO A 590 -2.89 -28.38 11.12
CA PRO A 590 -1.78 -27.69 11.77
C PRO A 590 -1.10 -28.58 12.82
N GLU A 591 0.22 -28.74 12.69
CA GLU A 591 1.06 -29.57 13.54
C GLU A 591 1.17 -29.02 14.98
N LEU A 592 1.07 -29.91 15.97
CA LEU A 592 1.52 -29.67 17.35
C LEU A 592 2.99 -30.14 17.48
N PRO A 593 3.83 -29.49 18.32
CA PRO A 593 5.27 -29.68 18.30
C PRO A 593 5.70 -31.00 18.98
N THR A 594 6.57 -31.75 18.30
CA THR A 594 7.22 -32.95 18.85
C THR A 594 8.48 -32.56 19.61
N THR A 595 8.50 -32.76 20.93
CA THR A 595 9.71 -32.78 21.75
C THR A 595 10.49 -34.06 21.51
N ARG A 596 11.78 -33.90 21.17
CA ARG A 596 12.83 -34.92 21.26
C ARG A 596 12.81 -35.62 22.63
N SER A 597 12.94 -36.94 22.63
CA SER A 597 14.00 -37.68 23.36
C SER A 597 13.79 -39.18 23.17
N GLY A 598 14.73 -39.83 22.50
CA GLY A 598 14.94 -41.27 22.66
C GLY A 598 16.17 -41.44 23.55
N HIS A 599 16.00 -42.09 24.69
CA HIS A 599 17.05 -42.87 25.36
C HIS A 599 16.45 -43.70 26.50
N ILE A 600 16.87 -44.97 26.54
CA ILE A 600 16.81 -45.96 27.64
C ILE A 600 15.58 -46.88 27.68
N LEU A 601 15.82 -48.09 27.16
CA LEU A 601 15.19 -49.34 27.61
C LEU A 601 16.03 -49.89 28.79
N GLU A 602 15.35 -50.58 29.72
CA GLU A 602 15.86 -51.33 30.89
C GLU A 602 16.08 -50.58 32.22
N ALA A 603 15.01 -50.53 33.03
CA ALA A 603 15.02 -50.85 34.46
C ALA A 603 13.55 -50.91 34.95
N LEU A 604 13.01 -52.11 35.14
CA LEU A 604 12.72 -52.69 36.47
C LEU A 604 11.43 -52.16 37.13
N LEU A 605 10.43 -53.05 37.09
CA LEU A 605 9.57 -53.48 38.20
C LEU A 605 8.65 -52.46 38.90
N GLY A 606 7.38 -52.87 39.05
CA GLY A 606 6.59 -52.55 40.24
C GLY A 606 5.20 -52.00 39.95
N ASP A 607 4.23 -52.91 39.91
CA ASP A 607 2.88 -52.86 40.50
C ASP A 607 2.17 -51.52 40.72
N GLY A 608 0.87 -51.50 40.39
CA GLY A 608 -0.11 -50.71 41.15
C GLY A 608 -1.11 -49.91 40.31
N GLU A 609 -2.24 -50.55 40.03
CA GLU A 609 -3.63 -50.06 40.06
C GLU A 609 -3.95 -48.54 40.02
N GLY A 610 -4.98 -48.19 39.22
CA GLY A 610 -6.05 -47.32 39.74
C GLY A 610 -6.36 -45.99 39.02
N ILE A 611 -7.14 -46.05 37.93
CA ILE A 611 -8.39 -45.29 37.70
C ILE A 611 -8.37 -43.73 37.75
N ALA A 612 -8.34 -43.14 36.55
CA ALA A 612 -9.36 -42.29 35.91
C ALA A 612 -9.58 -40.76 36.20
N ILE A 613 -9.83 -40.06 35.08
CA ILE A 613 -10.74 -38.90 34.82
C ILE A 613 -10.18 -37.45 34.86
N LEU A 614 -10.25 -36.82 33.66
CA LEU A 614 -10.52 -35.43 33.25
C LEU A 614 -10.16 -34.25 34.18
N ASP A 615 -9.45 -33.24 33.67
CA ASP A 615 -10.04 -32.02 33.06
C ASP A 615 -8.93 -31.00 32.69
N ARG A 616 -9.01 -30.40 31.50
CA ARG A 616 -8.03 -29.44 30.95
C ARG A 616 -8.78 -28.17 30.57
N LYS A 617 -8.63 -27.12 31.39
CA LYS A 617 -9.16 -25.77 31.11
C LYS A 617 -8.09 -24.70 31.40
N LYS A 618 -8.03 -23.71 30.50
CA LYS A 618 -7.10 -22.55 30.42
C LYS A 618 -5.69 -22.93 29.95
N ILE A 619 -5.11 -22.29 28.92
CA ILE A 619 -4.75 -20.85 28.84
C ILE A 619 -4.84 -20.36 27.38
N ILE A 620 -5.26 -19.10 27.20
CA ILE A 620 -5.44 -18.33 25.96
C ILE A 620 -4.41 -17.18 25.91
N ASP A 621 -4.02 -16.83 24.66
CA ASP A 621 -3.49 -15.58 24.09
C ASP A 621 -2.42 -14.74 24.82
N THR A 622 -1.39 -14.40 24.04
CA THR A 622 -0.82 -13.04 24.04
C THR A 622 -0.79 -12.50 22.61
N THR A 623 -1.26 -11.26 22.51
CA THR A 623 -1.56 -10.44 21.34
C THR A 623 -0.30 -9.87 20.70
N GLY A 624 -0.14 -10.03 19.38
CA GLY A 624 0.86 -9.33 18.58
C GLY A 624 0.30 -8.04 17.98
N GLU A 625 0.98 -6.92 18.26
CA GLU A 625 0.75 -5.60 17.67
C GLU A 625 1.55 -5.45 16.36
N GLU A 626 0.94 -4.75 15.41
CA GLU A 626 1.40 -4.54 14.03
C GLU A 626 2.48 -3.45 13.97
N GLU A 627 3.60 -3.72 13.26
CA GLU A 627 4.50 -2.70 12.74
C GLU A 627 4.64 -2.87 11.21
N ASP A 628 4.59 -1.73 10.52
CA ASP A 628 4.63 -1.55 9.07
C ASP A 628 6.03 -1.89 8.50
N GLU A 629 6.13 -2.89 7.62
CA GLU A 629 7.31 -3.10 6.77
C GLU A 629 7.06 -2.56 5.34
N GLU A 630 7.99 -1.71 4.88
CA GLU A 630 8.10 -1.17 3.54
C GLU A 630 8.34 -2.31 2.52
N LEU A 631 7.46 -2.45 1.52
CA LEU A 631 7.66 -3.34 0.37
C LEU A 631 7.95 -2.52 -0.90
N GLU A 632 9.14 -2.76 -1.46
CA GLU A 632 9.61 -2.24 -2.74
C GLU A 632 8.87 -2.91 -3.90
N SER A 633 8.50 -2.14 -4.93
CA SER A 633 7.84 -2.62 -6.14
C SER A 633 8.85 -2.81 -7.28
N ASP A 634 8.89 -4.02 -7.85
CA ASP A 634 9.64 -4.35 -9.06
C ASP A 634 9.07 -3.65 -10.31
N GLU A 635 9.97 -3.09 -11.11
CA GLU A 635 9.70 -2.53 -12.42
C GLU A 635 9.58 -3.65 -13.48
N SER A 636 8.42 -3.71 -14.14
CA SER A 636 8.16 -4.56 -15.31
C SER A 636 8.40 -3.75 -16.58
N SER A 637 9.58 -3.91 -17.19
CA SER A 637 9.81 -3.64 -18.62
C SER A 637 9.70 -4.94 -19.39
N GLU A 638 8.92 -4.92 -20.47
CA GLU A 638 8.70 -6.08 -21.34
C GLU A 638 9.99 -6.53 -22.04
N SER A 639 10.39 -7.77 -21.77
CA SER A 639 11.10 -8.61 -22.73
C SER A 639 10.80 -10.08 -22.40
N GLU A 640 10.68 -10.89 -23.45
CA GLU A 640 10.11 -12.23 -23.48
C GLU A 640 10.69 -13.26 -22.48
N TRP A 641 9.76 -13.89 -21.74
CA TRP A 641 9.73 -15.20 -21.06
C TRP A 641 11.03 -16.02 -20.80
N ASN A 642 11.31 -16.33 -19.52
CA ASN A 642 11.21 -17.71 -18.98
C ASN A 642 11.22 -17.78 -17.43
N GLU A 643 10.85 -18.97 -16.93
CA GLU A 643 10.27 -19.38 -15.64
C GLU A 643 11.09 -19.24 -14.34
N SER A 644 10.33 -19.37 -13.23
CA SER A 644 10.74 -19.60 -11.82
C SER A 644 11.03 -18.35 -11.01
N ASP A 645 10.14 -18.03 -10.05
CA ASP A 645 10.50 -18.05 -8.62
C ASP A 645 9.22 -17.84 -7.78
N ASP A 646 8.88 -18.88 -7.00
CA ASP A 646 7.86 -18.91 -5.96
C ASP A 646 8.55 -18.49 -4.64
N ASP A 647 8.35 -17.27 -4.14
CA ASP A 647 8.52 -16.92 -2.71
C ASP A 647 8.00 -15.48 -2.45
N ASP A 648 6.75 -15.37 -1.95
CA ASP A 648 6.25 -14.29 -1.07
C ASP A 648 4.70 -14.31 -0.97
N LEU A 649 4.12 -15.31 -0.29
CA LEU A 649 2.65 -15.49 -0.22
C LEU A 649 2.00 -15.36 1.16
N ASP A 650 2.77 -15.23 2.25
CA ASP A 650 2.17 -15.30 3.60
C ASP A 650 1.75 -13.94 4.19
N THR A 651 2.37 -12.83 3.79
CA THR A 651 1.98 -11.47 4.27
C THR A 651 0.69 -10.96 3.62
N LEU A 652 0.30 -11.48 2.45
CA LEU A 652 -0.96 -11.15 1.74
C LEU A 652 -2.21 -11.84 2.33
N ARG A 653 -2.04 -12.79 3.25
CA ARG A 653 -3.12 -13.71 3.66
C ARG A 653 -4.03 -13.16 4.77
N SER A 654 -3.57 -12.18 5.56
CA SER A 654 -4.36 -11.57 6.64
C SER A 654 -5.12 -10.32 6.16
N ILE A 655 -4.47 -9.44 5.39
CA ILE A 655 -5.05 -8.18 4.86
C ILE A 655 -6.11 -8.46 3.78
N SER A 656 -5.98 -9.56 3.03
CA SER A 656 -6.96 -9.93 1.99
C SER A 656 -8.30 -10.42 2.55
N LYS A 657 -8.37 -11.00 3.75
CA LYS A 657 -9.62 -11.57 4.28
C LYS A 657 -10.64 -10.49 4.68
N SER A 658 -10.19 -9.39 5.29
CA SER A 658 -11.08 -8.27 5.65
C SER A 658 -11.60 -7.54 4.42
N GLY A 659 -10.72 -7.24 3.46
CA GLY A 659 -11.09 -6.60 2.19
C GLY A 659 -11.99 -7.47 1.31
N VAL A 660 -11.76 -8.78 1.24
CA VAL A 660 -12.64 -9.71 0.51
C VAL A 660 -14.00 -9.83 1.18
N SER A 661 -14.06 -9.83 2.52
CA SER A 661 -15.33 -9.89 3.26
C SER A 661 -16.17 -8.61 3.05
N GLU A 662 -15.53 -7.45 3.05
CA GLU A 662 -16.18 -6.16 2.81
C GLU A 662 -16.70 -6.02 1.36
N GLN A 663 -15.92 -6.50 0.39
CA GLN A 663 -16.36 -6.55 -1.01
C GLN A 663 -17.50 -7.56 -1.24
N ALA A 664 -17.45 -8.72 -0.59
CA ALA A 664 -18.53 -9.72 -0.67
C ALA A 664 -19.83 -9.15 -0.07
N ALA A 665 -19.76 -8.51 1.10
CA ALA A 665 -20.90 -7.84 1.71
C ALA A 665 -21.46 -6.73 0.79
N SER A 666 -20.60 -5.86 0.25
CA SER A 666 -21.03 -4.78 -0.65
C SER A 666 -21.72 -5.30 -1.91
N ARG A 667 -21.24 -6.40 -2.51
CA ARG A 667 -21.88 -7.03 -3.68
C ARG A 667 -23.24 -7.61 -3.34
N VAL A 668 -23.37 -8.27 -2.20
CA VAL A 668 -24.66 -8.81 -1.74
C VAL A 668 -25.66 -7.69 -1.51
N PHE A 669 -25.27 -6.61 -0.80
CA PHE A 669 -26.17 -5.48 -0.56
C PHE A 669 -26.56 -4.73 -1.84
N HIS A 670 -25.65 -4.60 -2.80
CA HIS A 670 -25.98 -4.03 -4.11
C HIS A 670 -26.98 -4.93 -4.87
N ALA A 671 -26.77 -6.25 -4.90
CA ALA A 671 -27.67 -7.20 -5.55
C ALA A 671 -29.06 -7.20 -4.89
N VAL A 672 -29.12 -7.14 -3.55
CA VAL A 672 -30.38 -6.99 -2.80
C VAL A 672 -31.07 -5.69 -3.18
N GLY A 673 -30.34 -4.57 -3.23
CA GLY A 673 -30.90 -3.27 -3.65
C GLY A 673 -31.55 -3.30 -5.03
N VAL A 674 -30.84 -3.87 -6.03
CA VAL A 674 -31.38 -4.03 -7.39
C VAL A 674 -32.63 -4.93 -7.42
N SER A 675 -32.63 -5.99 -6.60
CA SER A 675 -33.75 -6.95 -6.54
C SER A 675 -34.99 -6.35 -5.88
N VAL A 676 -34.80 -5.52 -4.84
CA VAL A 676 -35.89 -4.78 -4.18
C VAL A 676 -36.55 -3.81 -5.16
N SER A 677 -35.78 -3.05 -5.93
CA SER A 677 -36.36 -2.14 -6.95
C SER A 677 -37.19 -2.88 -8.00
N LYS A 678 -36.74 -4.07 -8.44
CA LYS A 678 -37.51 -4.91 -9.36
C LYS A 678 -38.80 -5.45 -8.72
N LEU A 679 -38.75 -5.89 -7.47
CA LEU A 679 -39.92 -6.36 -6.75
C LEU A 679 -40.97 -5.25 -6.59
N VAL A 680 -40.54 -4.01 -6.33
CA VAL A 680 -41.45 -2.85 -6.27
C VAL A 680 -42.14 -2.62 -7.62
N GLN A 681 -41.40 -2.64 -8.73
CA GLN A 681 -41.98 -2.50 -10.08
C GLN A 681 -42.95 -3.66 -10.41
N GLN A 682 -42.62 -4.88 -10.01
CA GLN A 682 -43.50 -6.04 -10.21
C GLN A 682 -44.77 -5.96 -9.35
N MET A 683 -44.69 -5.41 -8.14
CA MET A 683 -45.86 -5.16 -7.28
C MET A 683 -46.77 -4.09 -7.85
N GLU A 684 -46.20 -3.05 -8.44
CA GLU A 684 -46.96 -2.02 -9.16
C GLU A 684 -47.69 -2.62 -10.36
N TYR A 685 -47.04 -3.49 -11.14
CA TYR A 685 -47.69 -4.21 -12.23
C TYR A 685 -48.81 -5.15 -11.73
N LEU A 686 -48.58 -5.88 -10.64
CA LEU A 686 -49.59 -6.77 -10.03
C LEU A 686 -50.81 -6.01 -9.50
N SER A 687 -50.68 -4.72 -9.15
CA SER A 687 -51.82 -3.88 -8.77
C SER A 687 -52.78 -3.59 -9.93
N MET A 688 -52.32 -3.77 -11.18
CA MET A 688 -53.11 -3.54 -12.39
C MET A 688 -53.75 -4.82 -12.96
N VAL A 689 -53.47 -5.99 -12.39
CA VAL A 689 -53.95 -7.29 -12.88
C VAL A 689 -55.08 -7.81 -11.97
N PRO A 690 -56.24 -8.24 -12.52
CA PRO A 690 -57.31 -8.82 -11.70
C PRO A 690 -56.86 -10.14 -11.04
N MET A 691 -56.97 -10.20 -9.72
CA MET A 691 -56.55 -11.34 -8.91
C MET A 691 -57.55 -12.49 -8.99
N THR A 692 -57.14 -13.64 -9.52
CA THR A 692 -57.86 -14.92 -9.42
C THR A 692 -57.49 -15.68 -8.14
N PRO A 693 -58.30 -16.64 -7.65
CA PRO A 693 -57.97 -17.44 -6.46
C PRO A 693 -56.60 -18.15 -6.54
N GLU A 694 -56.20 -18.58 -7.74
CA GLU A 694 -54.90 -19.21 -8.00
C GLU A 694 -53.76 -18.19 -7.86
N THR A 695 -53.92 -16.99 -8.42
CA THR A 695 -52.92 -15.91 -8.26
C THR A 695 -52.80 -15.41 -6.81
N ILE A 696 -53.90 -15.41 -6.04
CA ILE A 696 -53.88 -15.08 -4.60
C ILE A 696 -53.06 -16.11 -3.81
N THR A 697 -53.19 -17.38 -4.18
CA THR A 697 -52.44 -18.48 -3.55
C THR A 697 -50.94 -18.36 -3.85
N LEU A 698 -50.57 -18.10 -5.12
CA LEU A 698 -49.18 -17.85 -5.50
C LEU A 698 -48.60 -16.60 -4.82
N ALA A 699 -49.35 -15.50 -4.78
CA ALA A 699 -48.93 -14.27 -4.12
C ALA A 699 -48.71 -14.47 -2.61
N SER A 700 -49.57 -15.26 -1.96
CA SER A 700 -49.44 -15.60 -0.54
C SER A 700 -48.20 -16.45 -0.25
N ALA A 701 -47.87 -17.41 -1.14
CA ALA A 701 -46.63 -18.19 -1.06
C ALA A 701 -45.38 -17.30 -1.23
N ALA A 702 -45.37 -16.45 -2.26
CA ALA A 702 -44.28 -15.50 -2.52
C ALA A 702 -44.07 -14.51 -1.36
N HIS A 703 -45.15 -13.98 -0.78
CA HIS A 703 -45.10 -13.14 0.41
C HIS A 703 -44.47 -13.87 1.60
N THR A 704 -44.87 -15.12 1.84
CA THR A 704 -44.33 -15.95 2.93
C THR A 704 -42.82 -16.13 2.80
N ASP A 705 -42.32 -16.35 1.58
CA ASP A 705 -40.89 -16.52 1.34
C ASP A 705 -40.11 -15.20 1.45
N LEU A 706 -40.69 -14.08 0.99
CA LEU A 706 -40.11 -12.75 1.21
C LEU A 706 -39.98 -12.42 2.70
N VAL A 707 -41.01 -12.71 3.50
CA VAL A 707 -40.98 -12.53 4.96
C VAL A 707 -39.86 -13.35 5.58
N LYS A 708 -39.69 -14.62 5.21
CA LYS A 708 -38.57 -15.46 5.70
C LYS A 708 -37.21 -14.86 5.37
N VAL A 709 -37.00 -14.37 4.14
CA VAL A 709 -35.73 -13.76 3.73
C VAL A 709 -35.46 -12.48 4.52
N THR A 710 -36.47 -11.62 4.70
CA THR A 710 -36.33 -10.39 5.49
C THR A 710 -36.00 -10.68 6.96
N GLN A 711 -36.62 -11.70 7.56
CA GLN A 711 -36.33 -12.11 8.93
C GLN A 711 -34.90 -12.64 9.07
N GLN A 712 -34.45 -13.51 8.15
CA GLN A 712 -33.07 -14.02 8.17
C GLN A 712 -32.04 -12.89 8.05
N LEU A 713 -32.31 -11.88 7.22
CA LEU A 713 -31.45 -10.71 7.09
C LEU A 713 -31.41 -9.89 8.39
N ALA A 714 -32.57 -9.65 9.00
CA ALA A 714 -32.67 -8.94 10.28
C ALA A 714 -31.91 -9.65 11.41
N ASP A 715 -32.03 -10.97 11.50
CA ASP A 715 -31.33 -11.79 12.48
C ASP A 715 -29.80 -11.67 12.33
N ARG A 716 -29.30 -11.69 11.09
CA ARG A 716 -27.86 -11.51 10.79
C ARG A 716 -27.35 -10.11 11.12
N ILE A 717 -28.14 -9.06 10.89
CA ILE A 717 -27.80 -7.69 11.29
C ILE A 717 -27.72 -7.57 12.82
N CYS A 718 -28.66 -8.19 13.53
CA CYS A 718 -28.68 -8.21 14.98
C CYS A 718 -27.51 -9.01 15.57
N GLU A 719 -27.12 -10.11 14.94
CA GLU A 719 -25.95 -10.91 15.31
C GLU A 719 -24.66 -10.10 15.15
N GLY A 720 -24.44 -9.46 14.00
CA GLY A 720 -23.26 -8.63 13.73
C GLY A 720 -23.13 -7.42 14.68
N SER A 721 -24.26 -6.80 15.04
CA SER A 721 -24.29 -5.68 15.99
C SER A 721 -23.89 -6.12 17.41
N ARG A 722 -24.36 -7.29 17.86
CA ARG A 722 -23.99 -7.87 19.15
C ARG A 722 -22.50 -8.22 19.23
N THR A 723 -21.94 -8.82 18.17
CA THR A 723 -20.50 -9.15 18.11
C THR A 723 -19.62 -7.90 18.15
N THR A 724 -20.06 -6.82 17.51
CA THR A 724 -19.32 -5.55 17.48
C THR A 724 -19.33 -4.85 18.83
N MET A 725 -20.48 -4.79 19.51
CA MET A 725 -20.58 -4.24 20.87
C MET A 725 -19.78 -5.05 21.90
N ALA A 726 -19.77 -6.38 21.79
CA ALA A 726 -18.98 -7.24 22.68
C ALA A 726 -17.46 -6.99 22.53
N LYS A 727 -16.97 -6.78 21.30
CA LYS A 727 -15.55 -6.44 21.03
C LYS A 727 -15.16 -5.06 21.54
N LEU A 728 -16.08 -4.09 21.53
CA LEU A 728 -15.84 -2.74 22.05
C LEU A 728 -15.79 -2.71 23.59
N ASN A 729 -16.61 -3.53 24.26
CA ASN A 729 -16.61 -3.63 25.72
C ASN A 729 -15.40 -4.39 26.29
N ALA A 730 -14.79 -5.30 25.51
CA ALA A 730 -13.60 -6.06 25.93
C ALA A 730 -12.29 -5.24 25.93
N LYS A 731 -12.26 -4.02 25.38
CA LYS A 731 -11.05 -3.18 25.25
C LYS A 731 -10.84 -2.15 26.38
N ARG A 732 -11.61 -2.19 27.48
CA ARG A 732 -11.34 -1.35 28.66
C ARG A 732 -10.36 -2.04 29.62
N PRO A 733 -9.19 -1.46 29.94
CA PRO A 733 -8.29 -2.02 30.95
C PRO A 733 -8.89 -1.81 32.35
N SER A 734 -9.05 -2.89 33.11
CA SER A 734 -9.42 -2.87 34.52
C SER A 734 -8.16 -2.79 35.39
N THR A 735 -8.06 -1.73 36.20
CA THR A 735 -7.03 -1.54 37.23
C THR A 735 -7.12 -2.63 38.30
N PRO A 736 -6.00 -3.20 38.80
CA PRO A 736 -6.02 -4.20 39.86
C PRO A 736 -6.08 -3.53 41.24
N CYS A 737 -7.04 -3.92 42.08
CA CYS A 737 -7.02 -3.68 43.52
C CYS A 737 -6.62 -4.96 44.26
N SER A 738 -5.63 -4.82 45.13
CA SER A 738 -5.09 -5.85 46.01
C SER A 738 -6.01 -6.14 47.20
N HIS A 739 -5.97 -7.41 47.61
CA HIS A 739 -6.62 -8.00 48.79
C HIS A 739 -6.20 -7.35 50.12
N GLY A 740 -7.15 -7.34 51.07
CA GLY A 740 -6.91 -7.22 52.51
C GLY A 740 -8.21 -7.42 53.31
N SER A 741 -8.33 -8.59 53.95
CA SER A 741 -9.11 -8.98 55.15
C SER A 741 -9.72 -7.82 56.00
N GLU A 742 -10.82 -7.92 56.75
CA GLU A 742 -11.72 -9.00 57.19
C GLU A 742 -12.83 -8.31 58.05
N VAL A 743 -13.91 -9.02 58.33
CA VAL A 743 -14.80 -8.86 59.52
C VAL A 743 -15.96 -7.84 59.49
N LEU A 744 -17.14 -8.44 59.26
CA LEU A 744 -18.44 -8.32 59.94
C LEU A 744 -19.20 -6.99 60.12
N SER A 745 -20.48 -7.09 59.74
CA SER A 745 -21.69 -6.67 60.48
C SER A 745 -22.21 -5.22 60.33
N THR A 746 -23.24 -5.15 59.49
CA THR A 746 -24.59 -4.58 59.74
C THR A 746 -24.81 -3.07 59.97
N ALA A 747 -25.75 -2.58 59.16
CA ALA A 747 -26.77 -1.56 59.42
C ALA A 747 -26.42 -0.05 59.29
N ASN A 748 -27.00 0.53 58.23
CA ASN A 748 -27.88 1.71 58.23
C ASN A 748 -27.32 3.15 58.39
N ILE A 749 -27.76 3.95 57.41
CA ILE A 749 -28.19 5.36 57.46
C ILE A 749 -27.14 6.47 57.21
N ILE A 750 -27.26 7.03 56.00
CA ILE A 750 -27.30 8.45 55.59
C ILE A 750 -26.45 9.48 56.38
N ALA A 751 -25.55 10.18 55.66
CA ALA A 751 -25.59 11.65 55.49
C ALA A 751 -24.48 12.22 54.57
N SER A 752 -24.93 13.14 53.70
CA SER A 752 -24.31 14.42 53.29
C SER A 752 -22.95 14.49 52.54
N SER A 753 -23.08 14.87 51.25
CA SER A 753 -22.36 15.95 50.50
C SER A 753 -21.43 16.88 51.33
N PRO A 754 -20.35 17.53 50.79
CA PRO A 754 -20.36 18.20 49.46
C PRO A 754 -19.05 18.36 48.65
N GLU A 755 -19.27 18.71 47.36
CA GLU A 755 -18.52 19.62 46.48
C GLU A 755 -17.00 19.47 46.22
N LYS A 756 -16.64 19.30 44.92
CA LYS A 756 -15.95 20.35 44.14
C LYS A 756 -15.76 20.02 42.64
N ARG A 757 -16.36 20.90 41.82
CA ARG A 757 -15.83 21.56 40.60
C ARG A 757 -15.34 20.71 39.40
N GLN A 758 -16.22 20.57 38.42
CA GLN A 758 -15.84 20.51 36.99
C GLN A 758 -16.07 21.87 36.33
N LYS A 759 -15.07 22.40 35.62
CA LYS A 759 -15.21 23.50 34.65
C LYS A 759 -15.40 22.90 33.26
N ARG A 760 -16.55 23.15 32.62
CA ARG A 760 -16.75 22.99 31.17
C ARG A 760 -16.27 24.24 30.44
N LYS A 761 -15.79 24.06 29.20
CA LYS A 761 -15.55 25.14 28.24
C LYS A 761 -16.75 25.25 27.31
N ASP A 762 -17.28 26.46 27.16
CA ASP A 762 -18.35 26.81 26.23
C ASP A 762 -17.80 27.11 24.83
N SER A 763 -18.61 26.74 23.84
CA SER A 763 -18.54 27.13 22.43
C SER A 763 -19.13 28.52 22.22
N TYR A 764 -18.51 29.35 21.38
CA TYR A 764 -19.15 30.53 20.81
C TYR A 764 -19.20 30.44 19.28
N ALA A 765 -20.38 30.75 18.76
CA ALA A 765 -20.67 31.14 17.39
C ALA A 765 -21.11 32.62 17.38
N THR A 766 -21.06 33.22 16.19
CA THR A 766 -21.52 34.56 15.73
C THR A 766 -20.71 35.74 16.27
N ASP A 767 -20.05 36.52 15.41
CA ASP A 767 -20.56 37.36 14.30
C ASP A 767 -19.70 37.29 13.02
#